data_AF-K7EX27-F1
#
_entry.id   AF-K7EX27-F1
#
_cell.length_a   1.000
_cell.length_b   1.000
_cell.length_c   1.000
_cell.angle_alpha   90.00
_cell.angle_beta   90.00
_cell.angle_gamma   90.00
#
_symmetry.space_group_name_H-M   'P 1'
#
loop_
_entity.id
_entity.type
_entity.pdbx_description
1 polymer ?
#
loop_
_entity_poly.entity_id
_entity_poly.type
_entity_poly.pdbx_seq_one_letter_code
_entity_poly.pdbx_strand_id
1 'polypeptide(L)'
;MDWPGLSGWGVNLQAAPGGARGLGARSEMDWPGLSGWEVDLQAAPGGARGLGARSEMDWPGLSGWEVDLQAAPGGARLSGRGVDLEAIPGRARGLGARSEMDWPGLSGRGVDLEAIPGRARGLGARSEMDWPGLSGRGVDLEAIPGRARGLGARSEMDWPGLSGRGVDLEAIPGRARGLGARSEMDWPGLSGRGVDLEAIPGRARGLGARSEMDWPGLSGRGVDLEAIPGRARGLGARSEMDWPGLSGRGVDLEAIPGRARGLGARSEMDWPGLSGRGVDLEAIPGRARGLGARSEMDWPGLSGRGVDLEAIPGRARGLGARSEMDWPGLSGRGVDLEAIPGRARGLGARSEMDWPGLSGRGVDLEAIPGRARGLGARSEMDWPGLSGRGVDLEAIPGRARGLGARSEMDWPGLSGRGVDLEAIPGRARGLGARSEMDWPGLSGRGVDLEAIPGRARGLGARSEMDWPGLSGRGVDLEAIPGRARGLGARSEMDWPGLSGRGVDLEAIPGRARGLGARSEMDWPGLSGRGVDLEAIPGRARGLGARSEMDWPGLSGRGVDLEAIPGRARGLGARSEMDWPGLSGRGVDLEAIPGRARGLGARSEMDWPGLSGRGVDLEAIPGRARGLGARSEMDWPGLSGRGVDLEAIPGRARGLGARSEMDWPGLSGRGVDLEAIPGRARGLGARSEMDWPGLSGRGVDLEEGPRTTSQGSRAFSNQAGLGLSAPGMTWGSSLVWCRAVVTERDTHAALFPTWASSCVCSGLSVPLLSFRNGSESGSGRERFHQGPV
;
A
#
# COMPACT_ATOMS: atom_id res chain seq x y z
N MET A 1 -55.52 45.51 -48.16
CA MET A 1 -56.21 45.77 -46.89
C MET A 1 -55.14 46.13 -45.90
N ASP A 2 -55.04 47.42 -45.60
CA ASP A 2 -54.10 48.01 -44.65
C ASP A 2 -54.47 47.63 -43.22
N TRP A 3 -53.46 47.26 -42.41
CA TRP A 3 -53.36 47.64 -41.01
C TRP A 3 -51.90 48.04 -40.73
N PRO A 4 -51.63 49.27 -40.27
CA PRO A 4 -50.29 49.76 -39.99
C PRO A 4 -49.77 49.30 -38.62
N GLY A 5 -48.45 49.36 -38.46
CA GLY A 5 -47.69 48.73 -37.40
C GLY A 5 -48.02 49.14 -35.96
N LEU A 6 -47.87 48.17 -35.07
CA LEU A 6 -47.79 48.36 -33.63
C LEU A 6 -46.34 48.70 -33.28
N SER A 7 -46.07 50.00 -33.07
CA SER A 7 -44.90 50.46 -32.32
C SER A 7 -45.04 50.02 -30.87
N GLY A 8 -44.03 49.32 -30.34
CA GLY A 8 -43.95 48.93 -28.93
C GLY A 8 -44.02 50.15 -28.02
N TRP A 9 -44.89 50.09 -27.01
CA TRP A 9 -44.95 51.06 -25.93
C TRP A 9 -43.96 50.63 -24.84
N GLY A 10 -42.75 51.17 -24.89
CA GLY A 10 -41.84 51.13 -23.74
C GLY A 10 -42.31 52.17 -22.72
N VAL A 11 -42.75 51.75 -21.54
CA VAL A 11 -43.05 52.66 -20.44
C VAL A 11 -41.75 52.91 -19.67
N ASN A 12 -41.12 54.06 -19.93
CA ASN A 12 -39.93 54.50 -19.20
C ASN A 12 -40.37 55.32 -17.97
N LEU A 13 -40.37 54.71 -16.79
CA LEU A 13 -40.66 55.39 -15.53
C LEU A 13 -39.38 56.01 -14.96
N GLN A 14 -39.09 57.26 -15.33
CA GLN A 14 -38.06 58.06 -14.68
C GLN A 14 -38.60 58.67 -13.38
N ALA A 15 -38.05 58.26 -12.23
CA ALA A 15 -38.29 58.94 -10.96
C ALA A 15 -37.47 60.24 -10.90
N ALA A 16 -38.15 61.38 -10.75
CA ALA A 16 -37.51 62.67 -10.55
C ALA A 16 -36.84 62.76 -9.15
N PRO A 17 -35.64 63.38 -9.02
CA PRO A 17 -34.98 63.54 -7.74
C PRO A 17 -35.64 64.68 -6.96
N GLY A 18 -36.58 64.34 -6.09
CA GLY A 18 -37.21 65.31 -5.21
C GLY A 18 -38.03 64.63 -4.13
N GLY A 19 -37.56 64.74 -2.89
CA GLY A 19 -38.27 64.18 -1.73
C GLY A 19 -39.69 64.75 -1.62
N ALA A 20 -40.69 63.87 -1.71
CA ALA A 20 -42.07 64.19 -1.38
C ALA A 20 -42.67 63.06 -0.54
N ARG A 21 -43.20 63.43 0.62
CA ARG A 21 -44.02 62.59 1.49
C ARG A 21 -45.41 62.41 0.86
N GLY A 22 -45.85 61.15 0.79
CA GLY A 22 -47.25 60.76 0.83
C GLY A 22 -48.00 60.74 -0.50
N LEU A 23 -48.48 59.55 -0.88
CA LEU A 23 -49.90 59.17 -1.02
C LEU A 23 -49.95 57.81 -1.71
N GLY A 24 -50.57 56.81 -1.05
CA GLY A 24 -50.77 55.50 -1.63
C GLY A 24 -51.73 55.59 -2.82
N ALA A 25 -51.20 55.41 -4.02
CA ALA A 25 -52.00 55.15 -5.20
C ALA A 25 -52.33 53.66 -5.23
N ARG A 26 -53.58 53.31 -4.88
CA ARG A 26 -54.16 52.00 -5.13
C ARG A 26 -54.71 52.03 -6.55
N SER A 27 -54.10 51.30 -7.48
CA SER A 27 -54.66 51.08 -8.81
C SER A 27 -55.10 49.61 -8.89
N GLU A 28 -56.41 49.39 -8.95
CA GLU A 28 -57.00 48.13 -9.42
C GLU A 28 -57.16 48.27 -10.94
N MET A 29 -56.48 47.42 -11.68
CA MET A 29 -56.67 47.28 -13.13
C MET A 29 -56.79 45.79 -13.43
N ASP A 30 -58.01 45.36 -13.74
CA ASP A 30 -58.30 44.04 -14.30
C ASP A 30 -58.05 44.09 -15.82
N TRP A 31 -57.11 43.27 -16.30
CA TRP A 31 -56.91 43.03 -17.72
C TRP A 31 -56.83 41.52 -17.98
N PRO A 32 -57.70 40.95 -18.84
CA PRO A 32 -57.56 39.57 -19.26
C PRO A 32 -56.62 39.47 -20.48
N GLY A 33 -55.59 38.63 -20.35
CA GLY A 33 -55.05 37.89 -21.50
C GLY A 33 -53.91 38.52 -22.32
N LEU A 34 -52.82 38.96 -21.68
CA LEU A 34 -51.56 39.24 -22.38
C LEU A 34 -50.36 38.64 -21.63
N SER A 35 -49.67 37.69 -22.27
CA SER A 35 -48.36 37.19 -21.86
C SER A 35 -47.25 37.98 -22.55
N GLY A 36 -46.24 38.42 -21.80
CA GLY A 36 -45.04 39.08 -22.32
C GLY A 36 -44.98 40.57 -21.99
N TRP A 37 -44.55 40.89 -20.77
CA TRP A 37 -44.11 42.24 -20.39
C TRP A 37 -42.69 42.11 -19.80
N GLU A 38 -41.76 42.85 -20.37
CA GLU A 38 -40.40 43.05 -19.86
C GLU A 38 -40.43 44.40 -19.12
N VAL A 39 -40.03 44.42 -17.84
CA VAL A 39 -40.06 45.63 -17.01
C VAL A 39 -38.64 46.00 -16.63
N ASP A 40 -38.03 46.92 -17.39
CA ASP A 40 -36.74 47.51 -17.07
C ASP A 40 -36.88 48.53 -15.93
N LEU A 41 -36.31 48.22 -14.75
CA LEU A 41 -36.24 49.15 -13.62
C LEU A 41 -34.81 49.66 -13.43
N GLN A 42 -34.52 50.89 -13.89
CA GLN A 42 -33.27 51.59 -13.57
C GLN A 42 -33.40 52.38 -12.25
N ALA A 43 -32.67 51.98 -11.21
CA ALA A 43 -32.61 52.70 -9.95
C ALA A 43 -31.52 53.80 -9.98
N ALA A 44 -31.90 55.04 -9.69
CA ALA A 44 -30.95 56.13 -9.48
C ALA A 44 -30.23 56.01 -8.12
N PRO A 45 -28.96 56.41 -7.99
CA PRO A 45 -28.19 56.28 -6.75
C PRO A 45 -28.68 57.28 -5.69
N GLY A 46 -29.46 56.79 -4.73
CA GLY A 46 -29.91 57.55 -3.57
C GLY A 46 -30.65 56.63 -2.60
N GLY A 47 -30.04 56.33 -1.45
CA GLY A 47 -30.52 55.32 -0.51
C GLY A 47 -31.98 55.51 -0.09
N ALA A 48 -32.83 54.54 -0.44
CA ALA A 48 -34.18 54.41 0.08
C ALA A 48 -34.25 53.21 1.04
N ARG A 49 -34.71 53.44 2.26
CA ARG A 49 -35.13 52.36 3.18
C ARG A 49 -36.37 51.70 2.57
N GLY A 50 -36.26 50.40 2.27
CA GLY A 50 -37.36 49.62 1.73
C GLY A 50 -38.58 49.62 2.66
N LEU A 51 -39.67 50.23 2.18
CA LEU A 51 -41.01 49.87 2.64
C LEU A 51 -41.45 48.73 1.72
N GLY A 52 -41.63 47.55 2.31
CA GLY A 52 -42.13 46.37 1.59
C GLY A 52 -43.45 46.71 0.92
N ALA A 53 -43.46 46.69 -0.41
CA ALA A 53 -44.70 46.57 -1.17
C ALA A 53 -45.22 45.15 -0.93
N ARG A 54 -46.28 45.04 -0.13
CA ARG A 54 -47.04 43.80 0.02
C ARG A 54 -48.03 43.75 -1.14
N SER A 55 -47.70 43.04 -2.21
CA SER A 55 -48.67 42.64 -3.23
C SER A 55 -49.32 41.32 -2.81
N GLU A 56 -50.51 41.40 -2.23
CA GLU A 56 -51.43 40.27 -2.21
C GLU A 56 -52.13 40.24 -3.57
N MET A 57 -51.76 39.29 -4.42
CA MET A 57 -52.45 39.00 -5.68
C MET A 57 -52.62 37.49 -5.78
N ASP A 58 -53.81 37.01 -5.42
CA ASP A 58 -54.22 35.61 -5.58
C ASP A 58 -54.63 35.37 -7.03
N TRP A 59 -53.77 34.71 -7.81
CA TRP A 59 -54.11 34.16 -9.12
C TRP A 59 -53.88 32.64 -9.14
N PRO A 60 -54.87 31.82 -9.48
CA PRO A 60 -54.65 30.40 -9.73
C PRO A 60 -54.04 30.21 -11.12
N GLY A 61 -52.78 29.77 -11.19
CA GLY A 61 -52.31 28.99 -12.34
C GLY A 61 -51.22 29.55 -13.26
N LEU A 62 -50.38 30.51 -12.86
CA LEU A 62 -49.19 30.89 -13.63
C LEU A 62 -47.94 31.00 -12.75
N SER A 63 -46.92 30.20 -13.07
CA SER A 63 -45.59 30.23 -12.46
C SER A 63 -44.57 30.71 -13.50
N GLY A 64 -43.84 31.77 -13.19
CA GLY A 64 -42.73 32.30 -14.01
C GLY A 64 -42.83 33.82 -14.15
N TRP A 65 -42.27 34.55 -13.19
CA TRP A 65 -41.93 35.97 -13.36
C TRP A 65 -40.41 36.02 -13.29
N GLU A 66 -39.78 36.52 -14.34
CA GLU A 66 -38.34 36.77 -14.47
C GLU A 66 -38.14 38.27 -14.29
N VAL A 67 -37.18 38.67 -13.46
CA VAL A 67 -36.96 40.08 -13.13
C VAL A 67 -35.48 40.41 -13.29
N ASP A 68 -35.13 41.02 -14.42
CA ASP A 68 -33.78 41.50 -14.71
C ASP A 68 -33.49 42.80 -13.94
N LEU A 69 -32.47 42.79 -13.08
CA LEU A 69 -32.07 43.96 -12.28
C LEU A 69 -30.59 44.27 -12.46
N GLN A 70 -30.26 45.39 -13.10
CA GLN A 70 -28.90 45.95 -13.06
C GLN A 70 -28.69 46.72 -11.75
N ALA A 71 -27.90 46.15 -10.84
CA ALA A 71 -27.65 46.74 -9.53
C ALA A 71 -26.57 47.85 -9.58
N ALA A 72 -26.89 49.01 -8.99
CA ALA A 72 -25.90 50.00 -8.58
C ALA A 72 -25.34 49.64 -7.19
N PRO A 73 -24.07 49.96 -6.86
CA PRO A 73 -23.47 49.59 -5.59
C PRO A 73 -24.19 50.30 -4.42
N GLY A 74 -24.95 49.53 -3.63
CA GLY A 74 -25.82 50.08 -2.58
C GLY A 74 -26.68 49.07 -1.81
N GLY A 75 -26.11 47.97 -1.29
CA GLY A 75 -26.60 47.22 -0.11
C GLY A 75 -28.08 46.76 -0.02
N ALA A 76 -28.86 46.74 -1.10
CA ALA A 76 -30.29 46.35 -1.06
C ALA A 76 -30.46 44.83 -1.06
N ARG A 77 -31.22 44.24 -0.12
CA ARG A 77 -31.57 42.82 -0.16
C ARG A 77 -32.65 42.56 -1.21
N LEU A 78 -32.43 41.59 -2.09
CA LEU A 78 -33.42 41.13 -3.07
C LEU A 78 -34.02 39.80 -2.59
N SER A 79 -35.36 39.66 -2.68
CA SER A 79 -36.05 38.41 -2.40
C SER A 79 -37.10 38.13 -3.48
N GLY A 80 -37.07 36.94 -4.08
CA GLY A 80 -37.94 36.56 -5.21
C GLY A 80 -37.89 35.07 -5.53
N ARG A 81 -38.63 34.65 -6.56
CA ARG A 81 -38.48 33.35 -7.23
C ARG A 81 -37.84 33.62 -8.58
N GLY A 82 -36.77 32.93 -8.96
CA GLY A 82 -36.07 33.13 -10.24
C GLY A 82 -35.37 34.49 -10.27
N VAL A 83 -34.22 34.60 -9.61
CA VAL A 83 -33.40 35.82 -9.62
C VAL A 83 -32.11 35.52 -10.37
N ASP A 84 -31.96 36.13 -11.54
CA ASP A 84 -30.79 35.97 -12.40
C ASP A 84 -30.02 37.30 -12.42
N LEU A 85 -28.72 37.28 -12.11
CA LEU A 85 -27.89 38.50 -12.13
C LEU A 85 -26.53 38.25 -12.78
N GLU A 86 -26.16 39.12 -13.74
CA GLU A 86 -24.85 39.14 -14.39
C GLU A 86 -24.11 40.45 -14.09
N ALA A 87 -22.82 40.40 -13.69
CA ALA A 87 -22.00 41.61 -13.58
C ALA A 87 -20.57 41.49 -14.12
N ILE A 88 -20.19 42.49 -14.93
CA ILE A 88 -18.88 42.58 -15.60
C ILE A 88 -18.25 43.98 -15.35
N PRO A 89 -17.24 44.12 -14.46
CA PRO A 89 -16.57 45.39 -14.23
C PRO A 89 -15.47 45.71 -15.26
N GLY A 90 -15.08 47.00 -15.30
CA GLY A 90 -14.09 47.57 -16.22
C GLY A 90 -12.63 47.19 -15.95
N ARG A 91 -11.69 47.74 -16.75
CA ARG A 91 -10.24 47.45 -16.64
C ARG A 91 -9.52 48.50 -15.78
N ALA A 92 -8.81 48.09 -14.73
CA ALA A 92 -7.96 48.97 -13.92
C ALA A 92 -6.49 48.94 -14.38
N ARG A 93 -5.85 50.11 -14.51
CA ARG A 93 -4.42 50.26 -14.87
C ARG A 93 -3.76 51.33 -14.00
N GLY A 94 -2.53 51.10 -13.54
CA GLY A 94 -1.75 52.09 -12.79
C GLY A 94 -1.02 51.49 -11.58
N LEU A 95 -0.26 52.32 -10.85
CA LEU A 95 0.28 51.95 -9.54
C LEU A 95 -0.90 51.72 -8.58
N GLY A 96 -0.93 50.56 -7.90
CA GLY A 96 -2.02 50.21 -6.97
C GLY A 96 -3.37 49.98 -7.65
N ALA A 97 -3.38 49.53 -8.92
CA ALA A 97 -4.63 49.25 -9.63
C ALA A 97 -5.48 48.20 -8.88
N ARG A 98 -6.61 48.63 -8.31
CA ARG A 98 -7.56 47.80 -7.56
C ARG A 98 -8.86 47.63 -8.35
N SER A 99 -9.40 46.43 -8.32
CA SER A 99 -10.75 46.09 -8.80
C SER A 99 -11.44 45.37 -7.66
N GLU A 100 -12.46 45.99 -7.07
CA GLU A 100 -13.32 45.42 -6.02
C GLU A 100 -14.73 45.25 -6.59
N MET A 101 -15.43 44.22 -6.15
CA MET A 101 -16.82 43.95 -6.50
C MET A 101 -17.51 43.33 -5.29
N ASP A 102 -18.53 44.03 -4.79
CA ASP A 102 -19.34 43.61 -3.65
C ASP A 102 -20.78 43.39 -4.12
N TRP A 103 -21.33 42.21 -3.86
CA TRP A 103 -22.73 41.91 -4.20
C TRP A 103 -23.67 42.10 -2.98
N PRO A 104 -24.97 42.40 -3.18
CA PRO A 104 -25.96 42.42 -2.12
C PRO A 104 -26.55 41.04 -1.78
N GLY A 105 -26.85 40.78 -0.50
CA GLY A 105 -27.38 39.47 -0.07
C GLY A 105 -28.74 39.13 -0.68
N LEU A 106 -28.86 37.89 -1.16
CA LEU A 106 -30.07 37.37 -1.80
C LEU A 106 -30.68 36.23 -0.98
N SER A 107 -32.01 36.16 -1.00
CA SER A 107 -32.75 35.04 -0.43
C SER A 107 -33.92 34.67 -1.33
N GLY A 108 -34.07 33.39 -1.71
CA GLY A 108 -35.04 33.03 -2.74
C GLY A 108 -35.10 31.55 -3.09
N ARG A 109 -35.87 31.23 -4.15
CA ARG A 109 -35.84 29.91 -4.81
C ARG A 109 -35.43 30.11 -6.27
N GLY A 110 -34.46 29.36 -6.77
CA GLY A 110 -33.87 29.56 -8.10
C GLY A 110 -33.15 30.90 -8.14
N VAL A 111 -31.90 30.94 -7.69
CA VAL A 111 -31.05 32.12 -7.73
C VAL A 111 -29.81 31.76 -8.52
N ASP A 112 -29.66 32.38 -9.69
CA ASP A 112 -28.57 32.09 -10.63
C ASP A 112 -27.71 33.35 -10.76
N LEU A 113 -26.42 33.29 -10.37
CA LEU A 113 -25.53 34.45 -10.44
C LEU A 113 -24.28 34.15 -11.25
N GLU A 114 -23.98 35.01 -12.22
CA GLU A 114 -22.73 34.97 -12.99
C GLU A 114 -21.93 36.26 -12.77
N ALA A 115 -20.64 36.13 -12.42
CA ALA A 115 -19.78 37.29 -12.24
C ALA A 115 -18.38 37.11 -12.80
N ILE A 116 -17.95 38.09 -13.61
CA ILE A 116 -16.65 38.07 -14.28
C ILE A 116 -15.88 39.37 -13.99
N PRO A 117 -15.00 39.42 -12.97
CA PRO A 117 -14.22 40.60 -12.66
C PRO A 117 -13.29 41.11 -13.77
N GLY A 118 -12.99 42.41 -13.67
CA GLY A 118 -12.13 43.14 -14.58
C GLY A 118 -10.66 42.72 -14.57
N ARG A 119 -9.85 43.30 -15.47
CA ARG A 119 -8.39 43.03 -15.52
C ARG A 119 -7.62 44.15 -14.83
N ALA A 120 -6.86 43.82 -13.77
CA ALA A 120 -5.95 44.75 -13.11
C ALA A 120 -4.50 44.63 -13.66
N ARG A 121 -3.86 45.77 -14.01
CA ARG A 121 -2.45 45.80 -14.44
C ARG A 121 -1.67 46.93 -13.77
N GLY A 122 -0.53 46.60 -13.16
CA GLY A 122 0.40 47.57 -12.57
C GLY A 122 1.12 47.03 -11.32
N LEU A 123 2.01 47.84 -10.73
CA LEU A 123 2.66 47.49 -9.46
C LEU A 123 1.59 47.46 -8.35
N GLY A 124 1.51 46.37 -7.60
CA GLY A 124 0.49 46.16 -6.57
C GLY A 124 -0.92 45.98 -7.12
N ALA A 125 -1.08 45.39 -8.32
CA ALA A 125 -2.40 45.15 -8.89
C ALA A 125 -3.19 44.13 -8.04
N ARG A 126 -4.35 44.52 -7.50
CA ARG A 126 -5.22 43.68 -6.67
C ARG A 126 -6.60 43.54 -7.31
N SER A 127 -7.12 42.32 -7.33
CA SER A 127 -8.51 42.01 -7.70
C SER A 127 -9.12 41.32 -6.50
N GLU A 128 -10.13 41.92 -5.90
CA GLU A 128 -10.90 41.40 -4.78
C GLU A 128 -12.34 41.21 -5.23
N MET A 129 -12.98 40.18 -4.73
CA MET A 129 -14.38 39.90 -5.00
C MET A 129 -15.02 39.29 -3.77
N ASP A 130 -16.01 39.99 -3.24
CA ASP A 130 -16.70 39.62 -2.02
C ASP A 130 -18.16 39.33 -2.34
N TRP A 131 -18.56 38.07 -2.17
CA TRP A 131 -19.95 37.68 -2.31
C TRP A 131 -20.71 37.86 -0.97
N PRO A 132 -22.04 38.08 -1.01
CA PRO A 132 -22.91 38.18 0.15
C PRO A 132 -23.66 36.88 0.47
N GLY A 133 -23.96 36.63 1.74
CA GLY A 133 -24.56 35.36 2.16
C GLY A 133 -25.87 35.07 1.43
N LEU A 134 -26.00 33.87 0.87
CA LEU A 134 -27.21 33.42 0.18
C LEU A 134 -27.94 32.36 0.98
N SER A 135 -29.27 32.42 0.97
CA SER A 135 -30.10 31.38 1.57
C SER A 135 -31.28 31.04 0.67
N GLY A 136 -31.48 29.76 0.34
CA GLY A 136 -32.47 29.40 -0.67
C GLY A 136 -32.61 27.92 -1.01
N ARG A 137 -33.39 27.64 -2.06
CA ARG A 137 -33.46 26.31 -2.71
C ARG A 137 -33.17 26.48 -4.19
N GLY A 138 -32.24 25.70 -4.75
CA GLY A 138 -31.75 25.89 -6.12
C GLY A 138 -31.00 27.21 -6.19
N VAL A 139 -29.72 27.20 -5.83
CA VAL A 139 -28.84 28.36 -5.90
C VAL A 139 -27.64 27.94 -6.74
N ASP A 140 -27.51 28.54 -7.92
CA ASP A 140 -26.49 28.19 -8.89
C ASP A 140 -25.56 29.40 -9.08
N LEU A 141 -24.27 29.30 -8.75
CA LEU A 141 -23.35 30.43 -8.83
C LEU A 141 -22.14 30.10 -9.69
N GLU A 142 -21.87 30.94 -10.69
CA GLU A 142 -20.65 30.88 -11.50
C GLU A 142 -19.81 32.15 -11.30
N ALA A 143 -18.55 31.99 -10.87
CA ALA A 143 -17.65 33.13 -10.69
C ALA A 143 -16.28 32.93 -11.33
N ILE A 144 -15.89 33.84 -12.23
CA ILE A 144 -14.63 33.76 -12.97
C ILE A 144 -13.76 35.00 -12.71
N PRO A 145 -12.91 35.00 -11.67
CA PRO A 145 -12.06 36.14 -11.35
C PRO A 145 -11.17 36.68 -12.48
N GLY A 146 -10.87 37.97 -12.32
CA GLY A 146 -10.09 38.77 -13.23
C GLY A 146 -8.63 38.34 -13.41
N ARG A 147 -7.90 39.02 -14.30
CA ARG A 147 -6.46 38.77 -14.50
C ARG A 147 -5.63 39.90 -13.89
N ALA A 148 -4.89 39.62 -12.81
CA ALA A 148 -3.92 40.53 -12.22
C ALA A 148 -2.52 40.37 -12.87
N ARG A 149 -1.88 41.48 -13.27
CA ARG A 149 -0.47 41.47 -13.77
C ARG A 149 0.36 42.61 -13.20
N GLY A 150 1.53 42.28 -12.63
CA GLY A 150 2.54 43.23 -12.15
C GLY A 150 3.29 42.72 -10.92
N LEU A 151 4.24 43.49 -10.39
CA LEU A 151 4.91 43.13 -9.12
C LEU A 151 3.89 43.20 -7.98
N GLY A 152 3.81 42.17 -7.14
CA GLY A 152 2.83 42.05 -6.06
C GLY A 152 1.40 41.88 -6.56
N ALA A 153 1.18 41.24 -7.72
CA ALA A 153 -0.16 40.99 -8.23
C ALA A 153 -0.93 40.02 -7.33
N ARG A 154 -2.09 40.44 -6.81
CA ARG A 154 -2.97 39.64 -5.95
C ARG A 154 -4.35 39.45 -6.58
N SER A 155 -4.90 38.27 -6.41
CA SER A 155 -6.30 37.96 -6.72
C SER A 155 -6.84 37.26 -5.49
N GLU A 156 -7.82 37.85 -4.84
CA GLU A 156 -8.50 37.36 -3.65
C GLU A 156 -9.98 37.22 -4.01
N MET A 157 -10.62 36.19 -3.50
CA MET A 157 -12.03 35.91 -3.71
C MET A 157 -12.59 35.30 -2.44
N ASP A 158 -13.52 36.01 -1.82
CA ASP A 158 -14.09 35.64 -0.54
C ASP A 158 -15.57 35.36 -0.75
N TRP A 159 -15.95 34.11 -0.47
CA TRP A 159 -17.33 33.69 -0.51
C TRP A 159 -17.95 33.72 0.91
N PRO A 160 -19.25 34.00 1.02
CA PRO A 160 -20.02 34.10 2.27
C PRO A 160 -20.86 32.85 2.54
N GLY A 161 -21.17 32.58 3.81
CA GLY A 161 -21.97 31.41 4.22
C GLY A 161 -23.21 31.18 3.36
N LEU A 162 -23.35 30.00 2.75
CA LEU A 162 -24.59 29.61 2.06
C LEU A 162 -25.34 28.53 2.83
N SER A 163 -26.67 28.65 2.83
CA SER A 163 -27.54 27.65 3.46
C SER A 163 -28.74 27.32 2.58
N GLY A 164 -28.97 26.04 2.29
CA GLY A 164 -30.00 25.70 1.31
C GLY A 164 -30.19 24.23 0.97
N ARG A 165 -30.98 23.98 -0.07
CA ARG A 165 -31.12 22.66 -0.71
C ARG A 165 -30.90 22.80 -2.22
N GLY A 166 -30.04 21.99 -2.82
CA GLY A 166 -29.62 22.17 -4.21
C GLY A 166 -28.84 23.47 -4.33
N VAL A 167 -27.56 23.43 -3.96
CA VAL A 167 -26.65 24.57 -4.10
C VAL A 167 -25.50 24.09 -4.96
N ASP A 168 -25.37 24.67 -6.14
CA ASP A 168 -24.38 24.29 -7.15
C ASP A 168 -23.45 25.49 -7.37
N LEU A 169 -22.16 25.38 -7.03
CA LEU A 169 -21.21 26.49 -7.17
C LEU A 169 -20.04 26.10 -8.08
N GLU A 170 -19.81 26.90 -9.11
CA GLU A 170 -18.62 26.82 -9.96
C GLU A 170 -17.76 28.08 -9.78
N ALA A 171 -16.50 27.93 -9.37
CA ALA A 171 -15.58 29.08 -9.31
C ALA A 171 -14.24 28.81 -9.96
N ILE A 172 -13.85 29.68 -10.90
CA ILE A 172 -12.62 29.57 -11.68
C ILE A 172 -11.71 30.79 -11.46
N PRO A 173 -10.80 30.76 -10.46
CA PRO A 173 -9.97 31.91 -10.20
C PRO A 173 -9.07 32.41 -11.33
N GLY A 174 -8.68 33.66 -11.10
CA GLY A 174 -7.97 34.51 -12.02
C GLY A 174 -6.56 34.05 -12.35
N ARG A 175 -5.89 34.80 -13.23
CA ARG A 175 -4.46 34.55 -13.54
C ARG A 175 -3.62 35.68 -13.00
N ALA A 176 -2.90 35.44 -11.91
CA ALA A 176 -1.88 36.34 -11.37
C ALA A 176 -0.52 36.15 -12.08
N ARG A 177 0.11 37.23 -12.55
CA ARG A 177 1.48 37.18 -13.12
C ARG A 177 2.37 38.32 -12.62
N GLY A 178 3.54 37.99 -12.09
CA GLY A 178 4.60 38.92 -11.69
C GLY A 178 5.38 38.42 -10.46
N LEU A 179 6.36 39.19 -9.98
CA LEU A 179 7.07 38.85 -8.74
C LEU A 179 6.10 38.97 -7.55
N GLY A 180 6.05 37.96 -6.67
CA GLY A 180 5.11 37.90 -5.55
C GLY A 180 3.65 37.77 -5.98
N ALA A 181 3.38 37.07 -7.10
CA ALA A 181 2.01 36.84 -7.55
C ALA A 181 1.28 35.87 -6.60
N ARG A 182 0.19 36.32 -5.97
CA ARG A 182 -0.64 35.51 -5.06
C ARG A 182 -2.06 35.38 -5.61
N SER A 183 -2.62 34.19 -5.47
CA SER A 183 -4.03 33.90 -5.72
C SER A 183 -4.55 33.23 -4.47
N GLU A 184 -5.51 33.84 -3.80
CA GLU A 184 -6.20 33.33 -2.62
C GLU A 184 -7.67 33.15 -2.98
N MET A 185 -8.29 32.14 -2.40
CA MET A 185 -9.71 31.84 -2.58
C MET A 185 -10.21 31.23 -1.28
N ASP A 186 -11.11 31.94 -0.63
CA ASP A 186 -11.69 31.55 0.63
C ASP A 186 -13.17 31.22 0.38
N TRP A 187 -13.51 29.93 0.47
CA TRP A 187 -14.89 29.49 0.34
C TRP A 187 -15.69 29.78 1.61
N PRO A 188 -17.02 29.62 1.60
CA PRO A 188 -17.86 29.85 2.75
C PRO A 188 -18.38 28.56 3.40
N GLY A 189 -18.72 28.63 4.69
CA GLY A 189 -19.31 27.49 5.37
C GLY A 189 -20.66 27.16 4.73
N LEU A 190 -20.83 25.93 4.25
CA LEU A 190 -22.07 25.48 3.64
C LEU A 190 -22.85 24.57 4.57
N SER A 191 -24.15 24.80 4.66
CA SER A 191 -25.07 23.90 5.36
C SER A 191 -26.29 23.58 4.50
N GLY A 192 -26.52 22.29 4.22
CA GLY A 192 -27.58 21.95 3.27
C GLY A 192 -27.80 20.49 2.94
N ARG A 193 -28.63 20.26 1.91
CA ARG A 193 -28.81 18.94 1.27
C ARG A 193 -28.65 19.08 -0.23
N GLY A 194 -27.85 18.21 -0.86
CA GLY A 194 -27.51 18.33 -2.28
C GLY A 194 -26.72 19.61 -2.49
N VAL A 195 -25.45 19.58 -2.12
CA VAL A 195 -24.49 20.67 -2.36
C VAL A 195 -23.46 20.12 -3.32
N ASP A 196 -23.30 20.75 -4.47
CA ASP A 196 -22.31 20.41 -5.49
C ASP A 196 -21.36 21.61 -5.66
N LEU A 197 -20.05 21.41 -5.51
CA LEU A 197 -19.07 22.48 -5.64
C LEU A 197 -17.95 22.08 -6.59
N GLU A 198 -17.76 22.86 -7.64
CA GLU A 198 -16.60 22.76 -8.51
C GLU A 198 -15.70 24.01 -8.36
N ALA A 199 -14.43 23.80 -8.01
CA ALA A 199 -13.49 24.89 -7.85
C ALA A 199 -12.17 24.66 -8.59
N ILE A 200 -11.83 25.55 -9.53
CA ILE A 200 -10.62 25.43 -10.35
C ILE A 200 -9.67 26.61 -10.15
N PRO A 201 -8.77 26.56 -9.14
CA PRO A 201 -7.90 27.68 -8.86
C PRO A 201 -7.03 28.20 -10.01
N GLY A 202 -6.61 29.44 -9.78
CA GLY A 202 -5.98 30.30 -10.74
C GLY A 202 -4.59 29.86 -11.17
N ARG A 203 -4.00 30.60 -12.11
CA ARG A 203 -2.60 30.36 -12.53
C ARG A 203 -1.70 31.49 -12.05
N ALA A 204 -0.95 31.26 -10.99
CA ALA A 204 0.11 32.16 -10.52
C ALA A 204 1.43 31.92 -11.29
N ARG A 205 2.06 32.99 -11.83
CA ARG A 205 3.39 32.91 -12.46
C ARG A 205 4.31 34.05 -12.03
N GLY A 206 5.52 33.71 -11.56
CA GLY A 206 6.61 34.63 -11.24
C GLY A 206 7.42 34.16 -10.03
N LEU A 207 8.43 34.93 -9.60
CA LEU A 207 9.18 34.60 -8.38
C LEU A 207 8.28 34.73 -7.16
N GLY A 208 8.26 33.75 -6.26
CA GLY A 208 7.36 33.72 -5.10
C GLY A 208 5.89 33.57 -5.48
N ALA A 209 5.58 32.87 -6.57
CA ALA A 209 4.19 32.65 -6.99
C ALA A 209 3.47 31.72 -5.99
N ARG A 210 2.37 32.17 -5.41
CA ARG A 210 1.55 31.42 -4.45
C ARG A 210 0.13 31.25 -4.96
N SER A 211 -0.44 30.08 -4.71
CA SER A 211 -1.86 29.78 -4.89
C SER A 211 -2.30 29.12 -3.60
N GLU A 212 -3.21 29.75 -2.88
CA GLU A 212 -3.78 29.28 -1.62
C GLU A 212 -5.29 29.16 -1.85
N MET A 213 -5.90 28.15 -1.24
CA MET A 213 -7.31 27.86 -1.36
C MET A 213 -7.78 27.27 -0.05
N ASP A 214 -8.64 28.00 0.63
CA ASP A 214 -9.11 27.65 1.95
C ASP A 214 -10.61 27.38 1.86
N TRP A 215 -10.98 26.16 2.18
CA TRP A 215 -12.36 25.76 2.30
C TRP A 215 -12.77 25.78 3.77
N PRO A 216 -14.01 26.20 4.11
CA PRO A 216 -14.53 26.17 5.47
C PRO A 216 -15.59 25.09 5.70
N GLY A 217 -15.89 24.80 6.98
CA GLY A 217 -16.72 23.68 7.42
C GLY A 217 -17.99 23.47 6.59
N LEU A 218 -18.18 22.28 6.02
CA LEU A 218 -19.45 21.90 5.41
C LEU A 218 -20.20 20.88 6.27
N SER A 219 -21.52 21.06 6.34
CA SER A 219 -22.40 20.15 7.06
C SER A 219 -23.65 19.84 6.25
N GLY A 220 -23.93 18.56 5.99
CA GLY A 220 -25.03 18.25 5.09
C GLY A 220 -25.30 16.78 4.79
N ARG A 221 -26.17 16.55 3.81
CA ARG A 221 -26.41 15.24 3.21
C ARG A 221 -26.32 15.35 1.69
N GLY A 222 -25.55 14.46 1.04
CA GLY A 222 -25.26 14.56 -0.39
C GLY A 222 -24.45 15.83 -0.64
N VAL A 223 -23.17 15.79 -0.29
CA VAL A 223 -22.23 16.88 -0.56
C VAL A 223 -21.19 16.30 -1.51
N ASP A 224 -21.13 16.82 -2.73
CA ASP A 224 -20.14 16.45 -3.75
C ASP A 224 -19.23 17.66 -3.95
N LEU A 225 -17.91 17.49 -3.79
CA LEU A 225 -16.94 18.57 -4.00
C LEU A 225 -15.87 18.11 -4.98
N GLU A 226 -15.70 18.85 -6.07
CA GLU A 226 -14.57 18.72 -6.97
C GLU A 226 -13.67 19.96 -6.87
N ALA A 227 -12.38 19.77 -6.57
CA ALA A 227 -11.44 20.87 -6.53
C ALA A 227 -10.15 20.56 -7.29
N ILE A 228 -9.83 21.41 -8.26
CA ILE A 228 -8.65 21.26 -9.13
C ILE A 228 -7.69 22.44 -8.96
N PRO A 229 -6.75 22.40 -7.99
CA PRO A 229 -5.86 23.51 -7.77
C PRO A 229 -5.03 24.00 -8.96
N GLY A 230 -4.59 25.23 -8.75
CA GLY A 230 -3.99 26.08 -9.74
C GLY A 230 -2.62 25.64 -10.22
N ARG A 231 -2.05 26.39 -11.16
CA ARG A 231 -0.67 26.13 -11.63
C ARG A 231 0.25 27.26 -11.20
N ALA A 232 1.03 27.05 -10.14
CA ALA A 232 2.11 27.94 -9.73
C ALA A 232 3.39 27.69 -10.55
N ARG A 233 3.99 28.74 -11.13
CA ARG A 233 5.29 28.64 -11.83
C ARG A 233 6.26 29.77 -11.47
N GLY A 234 7.46 29.43 -11.04
CA GLY A 234 8.59 30.33 -10.78
C GLY A 234 9.45 29.85 -9.60
N LEU A 235 10.47 30.62 -9.22
CA LEU A 235 11.28 30.29 -8.02
C LEU A 235 10.41 30.48 -6.77
N GLY A 236 10.42 29.52 -5.85
CA GLY A 236 9.56 29.51 -4.66
C GLY A 236 8.07 29.39 -4.99
N ALA A 237 7.71 28.65 -6.04
CA ALA A 237 6.31 28.43 -6.40
C ALA A 237 5.63 27.52 -5.37
N ARG A 238 4.60 28.02 -4.67
CA ARG A 238 3.82 27.27 -3.67
C ARG A 238 2.37 27.13 -4.12
N SER A 239 1.81 25.96 -3.89
CA SER A 239 0.38 25.68 -4.01
C SER A 239 -0.04 25.05 -2.69
N GLU A 240 -0.92 25.69 -1.96
CA GLU A 240 -1.53 25.20 -0.73
C GLU A 240 -3.01 25.03 -0.99
N MET A 241 -3.60 24.05 -0.32
CA MET A 241 -5.02 23.81 -0.36
C MET A 241 -5.43 23.19 0.97
N ASP A 242 -6.26 23.92 1.69
CA ASP A 242 -6.73 23.54 3.01
C ASP A 242 -8.22 23.24 2.89
N TRP A 243 -8.59 21.98 3.05
CA TRP A 243 -9.99 21.57 3.07
C TRP A 243 -10.62 21.89 4.44
N PRO A 244 -11.95 21.76 4.57
CA PRO A 244 -12.66 21.99 5.81
C PRO A 244 -13.19 20.74 6.48
N GLY A 245 -13.42 20.81 7.79
CA GLY A 245 -14.01 19.68 8.51
C GLY A 245 -15.40 19.42 7.94
N LEU A 246 -15.64 18.20 7.45
CA LEU A 246 -16.94 17.81 6.92
C LEU A 246 -17.69 16.93 7.91
N SER A 247 -18.98 17.21 8.06
CA SER A 247 -19.89 16.37 8.83
C SER A 247 -21.16 16.06 8.06
N GLY A 248 -21.45 14.79 7.82
CA GLY A 248 -22.58 14.47 6.95
C GLY A 248 -22.88 13.00 6.67
N ARG A 249 -23.79 12.79 5.71
CA ARG A 249 -24.08 11.47 5.12
C ARG A 249 -24.02 11.57 3.60
N GLY A 250 -23.30 10.67 2.95
CA GLY A 250 -23.06 10.74 1.50
C GLY A 250 -22.25 12.00 1.20
N VAL A 251 -20.96 11.94 1.49
CA VAL A 251 -20.01 13.00 1.17
C VAL A 251 -19.05 12.39 0.15
N ASP A 252 -18.98 12.95 -1.05
CA ASP A 252 -18.04 12.57 -2.10
C ASP A 252 -17.08 13.75 -2.32
N LEU A 253 -15.77 13.50 -2.28
CA LEU A 253 -14.77 14.54 -2.49
C LEU A 253 -13.72 14.10 -3.50
N GLU A 254 -13.59 14.85 -4.58
CA GLU A 254 -12.50 14.70 -5.53
C GLU A 254 -11.56 15.92 -5.45
N ALA A 255 -10.28 15.68 -5.13
CA ALA A 255 -9.28 16.75 -5.05
C ALA A 255 -8.07 16.45 -5.94
N ILE A 256 -7.82 17.30 -6.94
CA ILE A 256 -6.68 17.14 -7.86
C ILE A 256 -5.69 18.30 -7.72
N PRO A 257 -4.70 18.24 -6.82
CA PRO A 257 -3.78 19.34 -6.63
C PRO A 257 -3.01 19.83 -7.85
N GLY A 258 -2.53 21.04 -7.65
CA GLY A 258 -1.98 21.91 -8.66
C GLY A 258 -0.64 21.43 -9.21
N ARG A 259 -0.13 22.16 -10.20
CA ARG A 259 1.22 21.89 -10.74
C ARG A 259 2.16 23.02 -10.37
N ALA A 260 2.98 22.82 -9.34
CA ALA A 260 4.09 23.70 -9.00
C ALA A 260 5.33 23.43 -9.87
N ARG A 261 5.91 24.47 -10.48
CA ARG A 261 7.18 24.35 -11.24
C ARG A 261 8.17 25.48 -10.93
N GLY A 262 9.39 25.12 -10.56
CA GLY A 262 10.54 26.01 -10.37
C GLY A 262 11.44 25.55 -9.22
N LEU A 263 12.48 26.33 -8.89
CA LEU A 263 13.33 26.03 -7.72
C LEU A 263 12.52 26.23 -6.45
N GLY A 264 12.56 25.28 -5.51
CA GLY A 264 11.76 25.29 -4.29
C GLY A 264 10.26 25.19 -4.55
N ALA A 265 9.84 24.41 -5.55
CA ALA A 265 8.42 24.22 -5.86
C ALA A 265 7.77 23.32 -4.79
N ARG A 266 6.77 23.83 -4.08
CA ARG A 266 6.04 23.11 -3.03
C ARG A 266 4.55 22.99 -3.39
N SER A 267 3.99 21.83 -3.13
CA SER A 267 2.56 21.56 -3.20
C SER A 267 2.17 20.93 -1.87
N GLU A 268 1.29 21.58 -1.12
CA GLU A 268 0.73 21.11 0.14
C GLU A 268 -0.77 20.94 -0.06
N MET A 269 -1.34 19.94 0.60
CA MET A 269 -2.78 19.71 0.65
C MET A 269 -3.08 19.17 2.03
N ASP A 270 -3.85 19.93 2.78
CA ASP A 270 -4.18 19.60 4.15
C ASP A 270 -5.69 19.35 4.21
N TRP A 271 -6.04 18.13 4.56
CA TRP A 271 -7.41 17.74 4.80
C TRP A 271 -7.69 17.78 6.31
N PRO A 272 -8.87 18.23 6.74
CA PRO A 272 -9.27 18.25 8.15
C PRO A 272 -10.35 17.21 8.50
N GLY A 273 -10.56 16.99 9.80
CA GLY A 273 -11.39 15.90 10.35
C GLY A 273 -12.73 15.71 9.62
N LEU A 274 -12.98 14.51 9.08
CA LEU A 274 -14.29 14.16 8.54
C LEU A 274 -15.02 13.20 9.46
N SER A 275 -16.32 13.43 9.63
CA SER A 275 -17.19 12.59 10.43
C SER A 275 -18.50 12.30 9.73
N GLY A 276 -18.83 11.02 9.51
CA GLY A 276 -20.00 10.73 8.70
C GLY A 276 -20.36 9.27 8.46
N ARG A 277 -21.30 9.07 7.53
CA ARG A 277 -21.63 7.75 6.98
C ARG A 277 -21.64 7.83 5.46
N GLY A 278 -20.95 6.91 4.78
CA GLY A 278 -20.76 6.97 3.33
C GLY A 278 -19.93 8.22 3.00
N VAL A 279 -18.64 8.15 3.27
CA VAL A 279 -17.69 9.20 2.93
C VAL A 279 -16.73 8.57 1.93
N ASP A 280 -16.74 9.06 0.70
CA ASP A 280 -15.90 8.59 -0.39
C ASP A 280 -14.96 9.74 -0.76
N LEU A 281 -13.64 9.53 -0.69
CA LEU A 281 -12.65 10.57 -0.97
C LEU A 281 -11.65 10.08 -2.01
N GLU A 282 -11.53 10.80 -3.12
CA GLU A 282 -10.46 10.63 -4.09
C GLU A 282 -9.53 11.85 -4.05
N ALA A 283 -8.23 11.63 -3.78
CA ALA A 283 -7.26 12.72 -3.85
C ALA A 283 -6.04 12.37 -4.70
N ILE A 284 -5.79 13.16 -5.74
CA ILE A 284 -4.71 12.96 -6.70
C ILE A 284 -3.68 14.09 -6.65
N PRO A 285 -2.65 14.02 -5.77
CA PRO A 285 -1.72 15.12 -5.63
C PRO A 285 -0.99 15.61 -6.87
N GLY A 286 -0.50 16.82 -6.68
CA GLY A 286 0.02 17.69 -7.68
C GLY A 286 1.32 17.21 -8.29
N ARG A 287 1.79 17.92 -9.31
CA ARG A 287 3.10 17.64 -9.92
C ARG A 287 4.07 18.77 -9.60
N ALA A 288 4.92 18.57 -8.60
CA ALA A 288 6.05 19.45 -8.30
C ALA A 288 7.25 19.16 -9.22
N ARG A 289 7.82 20.19 -9.87
CA ARG A 289 9.05 20.04 -10.68
C ARG A 289 10.05 21.16 -10.43
N GLY A 290 11.29 20.81 -10.11
CA GLY A 290 12.45 21.68 -9.97
C GLY A 290 13.38 21.24 -8.83
N LEU A 291 14.45 21.99 -8.56
CA LEU A 291 15.34 21.68 -7.43
C LEU A 291 14.59 21.94 -6.12
N GLY A 292 14.64 21.01 -5.16
CA GLY A 292 13.88 21.06 -3.92
C GLY A 292 12.37 20.97 -4.13
N ALA A 293 11.93 20.18 -5.12
CA ALA A 293 10.50 19.98 -5.36
C ALA A 293 9.88 19.11 -4.26
N ARG A 294 8.93 19.65 -3.50
CA ARG A 294 8.23 18.95 -2.41
C ARG A 294 6.74 18.84 -2.71
N SER A 295 6.17 17.67 -2.43
CA SER A 295 4.74 17.43 -2.42
C SER A 295 4.41 16.82 -1.06
N GLU A 296 3.56 17.48 -0.30
CA GLU A 296 3.04 17.02 0.99
C GLU A 296 1.53 16.87 0.84
N MET A 297 0.98 15.88 1.53
CA MET A 297 -0.45 15.66 1.62
C MET A 297 -0.72 15.11 3.02
N ASP A 298 -1.45 15.88 3.79
CA ASP A 298 -1.80 15.54 5.16
C ASP A 298 -3.29 15.23 5.17
N TRP A 299 -3.65 13.98 5.40
CA TRP A 299 -5.04 13.58 5.55
C TRP A 299 -5.55 13.92 6.94
N PRO A 300 -6.86 13.82 7.19
CA PRO A 300 -7.45 14.06 8.49
C PRO A 300 -7.91 12.81 9.21
N GLY A 301 -8.10 12.94 10.53
CA GLY A 301 -8.69 11.86 11.31
C GLY A 301 -10.12 11.64 10.83
N LEU A 302 -10.43 10.43 10.36
CA LEU A 302 -11.77 10.07 9.94
C LEU A 302 -12.48 9.26 11.01
N SER A 303 -13.75 9.60 11.22
CA SER A 303 -14.62 8.83 12.11
C SER A 303 -15.96 8.53 11.44
N GLY A 304 -16.29 7.25 11.23
CA GLY A 304 -17.49 6.95 10.44
C GLY A 304 -17.86 5.50 10.22
N ARG A 305 -18.83 5.30 9.33
CA ARG A 305 -19.21 3.98 8.80
C ARG A 305 -19.28 4.04 7.28
N GLY A 306 -18.64 3.09 6.59
CA GLY A 306 -18.52 3.13 5.13
C GLY A 306 -17.71 4.35 4.74
N VAL A 307 -16.40 4.26 4.97
CA VAL A 307 -15.44 5.28 4.55
C VAL A 307 -14.58 4.62 3.48
N ASP A 308 -14.59 5.15 2.27
CA ASP A 308 -13.77 4.70 1.15
C ASP A 308 -12.80 5.83 0.80
N LEU A 309 -11.50 5.54 0.77
CA LEU A 309 -10.47 6.53 0.46
C LEU A 309 -9.54 6.03 -0.62
N GLU A 310 -9.45 6.76 -1.72
CA GLU A 310 -8.44 6.57 -2.74
C GLU A 310 -7.46 7.76 -2.76
N ALA A 311 -6.18 7.51 -2.51
CA ALA A 311 -5.15 8.55 -2.55
C ALA A 311 -4.01 8.20 -3.50
N ILE A 312 -3.80 9.04 -4.52
CA ILE A 312 -2.77 8.84 -5.54
C ILE A 312 -1.74 9.98 -5.54
N PRO A 313 -0.65 9.90 -4.77
CA PRO A 313 0.25 11.01 -4.61
C PRO A 313 0.99 11.46 -5.86
N GLY A 314 1.56 12.63 -5.67
CA GLY A 314 2.05 13.49 -6.70
C GLY A 314 3.29 12.97 -7.38
N ARG A 315 3.72 13.69 -8.40
CA ARG A 315 5.00 13.39 -9.07
C ARG A 315 5.98 14.52 -8.83
N ALA A 316 6.86 14.34 -7.85
CA ALA A 316 8.01 15.22 -7.61
C ALA A 316 9.17 14.91 -8.58
N ARG A 317 9.72 15.92 -9.25
CA ARG A 317 10.92 15.75 -10.11
C ARG A 317 11.94 16.86 -9.93
N GLY A 318 13.18 16.50 -9.63
CA GLY A 318 14.35 17.37 -9.56
C GLY A 318 15.34 16.93 -8.46
N LEU A 319 16.41 17.69 -8.24
CA LEU A 319 17.35 17.40 -7.14
C LEU A 319 16.63 17.65 -5.79
N GLY A 320 16.73 16.74 -4.83
CA GLY A 320 16.03 16.80 -3.56
C GLY A 320 14.51 16.72 -3.70
N ALA A 321 14.01 15.94 -4.67
CA ALA A 321 12.57 15.76 -4.86
C ALA A 321 12.00 14.91 -3.73
N ARG A 322 11.06 15.45 -2.94
CA ARG A 322 10.40 14.77 -1.82
C ARG A 322 8.90 14.67 -2.07
N SER A 323 8.33 13.52 -1.73
CA SER A 323 6.88 13.28 -1.68
C SER A 323 6.60 12.70 -0.30
N GLU A 324 5.78 13.37 0.48
CA GLU A 324 5.31 12.94 1.80
C GLU A 324 3.80 12.80 1.73
N MET A 325 3.27 11.83 2.45
CA MET A 325 1.86 11.59 2.62
C MET A 325 1.64 11.09 4.03
N ASP A 326 0.93 11.87 4.83
CA ASP A 326 0.74 11.58 6.24
C ASP A 326 -0.75 11.35 6.47
N TRP A 327 -1.09 10.15 6.92
CA TRP A 327 -2.43 9.79 7.30
C TRP A 327 -2.57 9.81 8.82
N PRO A 328 -3.61 10.43 9.37
CA PRO A 328 -3.89 10.42 10.81
C PRO A 328 -4.98 9.41 11.17
N GLY A 329 -5.03 9.06 12.46
CA GLY A 329 -5.85 7.94 12.98
C GLY A 329 -7.28 7.87 12.42
N LEU A 330 -7.66 6.69 11.91
CA LEU A 330 -9.03 6.45 11.43
C LEU A 330 -9.76 5.50 12.38
N SER A 331 -11.03 5.79 12.61
CA SER A 331 -11.87 5.00 13.51
C SER A 331 -13.24 4.73 12.89
N GLY A 332 -13.63 3.47 12.76
CA GLY A 332 -14.87 3.20 12.04
C GLY A 332 -15.29 1.74 11.86
N ARG A 333 -16.31 1.55 11.02
CA ARG A 333 -16.74 0.23 10.53
C ARG A 333 -16.86 0.26 9.02
N GLY A 334 -16.26 -0.69 8.32
CA GLY A 334 -16.17 -0.66 6.86
C GLY A 334 -15.34 0.54 6.44
N VAL A 335 -14.03 0.45 6.65
CA VAL A 335 -13.07 1.46 6.22
C VAL A 335 -12.21 0.79 5.18
N ASP A 336 -12.30 1.24 3.95
CA ASP A 336 -11.58 0.70 2.80
C ASP A 336 -10.64 1.81 2.32
N LEU A 337 -9.32 1.58 2.34
CA LEU A 337 -8.32 2.58 1.95
C LEU A 337 -7.42 2.04 0.86
N GLU A 338 -7.40 2.70 -0.28
CA GLU A 338 -6.40 2.48 -1.32
C GLU A 338 -5.45 3.68 -1.38
N ALA A 339 -4.15 3.46 -1.20
CA ALA A 339 -3.17 4.52 -1.41
C ALA A 339 -2.00 4.09 -2.29
N ILE A 340 -1.75 4.86 -3.35
CA ILE A 340 -0.75 4.55 -4.38
C ILE A 340 0.34 5.63 -4.43
N PRO A 341 1.38 5.61 -3.57
CA PRO A 341 2.34 6.68 -3.48
C PRO A 341 2.98 7.21 -4.76
N GLY A 342 3.44 8.45 -4.60
CA GLY A 342 3.95 9.29 -5.65
C GLY A 342 5.19 8.77 -6.36
N ARG A 343 5.58 9.46 -7.42
CA ARG A 343 6.82 9.15 -8.15
C ARG A 343 7.82 10.27 -7.99
N ALA A 344 8.77 10.10 -7.06
CA ALA A 344 9.93 10.99 -6.92
C ALA A 344 11.04 10.64 -7.94
N ARG A 345 11.58 11.64 -8.65
CA ARG A 345 12.73 11.44 -9.57
C ARG A 345 13.77 12.54 -9.44
N GLY A 346 15.03 12.16 -9.22
CA GLY A 346 16.21 13.03 -9.20
C GLY A 346 17.24 12.59 -8.16
N LEU A 347 18.32 13.36 -7.98
CA LEU A 347 19.31 13.07 -6.93
C LEU A 347 18.67 13.36 -5.56
N GLY A 348 18.79 12.46 -4.60
CA GLY A 348 18.14 12.56 -3.29
C GLY A 348 16.62 12.48 -3.36
N ALA A 349 16.07 11.69 -4.29
CA ALA A 349 14.62 11.52 -4.40
C ALA A 349 14.08 10.69 -3.23
N ARG A 350 13.20 11.25 -2.40
CA ARG A 350 12.58 10.57 -1.26
C ARG A 350 11.06 10.49 -1.44
N SER A 351 10.49 9.35 -1.07
CA SER A 351 9.06 9.14 -0.96
C SER A 351 8.83 8.57 0.43
N GLU A 352 8.07 9.27 1.24
CA GLU A 352 7.63 8.85 2.58
C GLU A 352 6.11 8.72 2.55
N MET A 353 5.61 7.75 3.30
CA MET A 353 4.19 7.53 3.49
C MET A 353 4.00 7.02 4.91
N ASP A 354 3.33 7.81 5.73
CA ASP A 354 3.05 7.47 7.10
C ASP A 354 1.55 7.18 7.18
N TRP A 355 1.21 5.93 7.46
CA TRP A 355 -0.18 5.52 7.63
C TRP A 355 -0.72 5.92 9.00
N PRO A 356 -2.04 5.81 9.22
CA PRO A 356 -2.69 6.19 10.46
C PRO A 356 -2.93 4.99 11.37
N GLY A 357 -3.01 5.22 12.67
CA GLY A 357 -3.43 4.18 13.60
C GLY A 357 -4.90 3.86 13.34
N LEU A 358 -5.21 2.62 12.99
CA LEU A 358 -6.59 2.23 12.69
C LEU A 358 -7.25 1.53 13.86
N SER A 359 -8.50 1.91 14.14
CA SER A 359 -9.34 1.23 15.12
C SER A 359 -10.73 0.94 14.56
N GLY A 360 -11.11 -0.33 14.39
CA GLY A 360 -12.36 -0.60 13.71
C GLY A 360 -12.81 -2.05 13.56
N ARG A 361 -13.86 -2.24 12.75
CA ARG A 361 -14.31 -3.56 12.28
C ARG A 361 -14.49 -3.54 10.77
N GLY A 362 -13.93 -4.52 10.06
CA GLY A 362 -13.91 -4.52 8.61
C GLY A 362 -13.09 -3.33 8.13
N VAL A 363 -11.77 -3.45 8.28
CA VAL A 363 -10.81 -2.48 7.77
C VAL A 363 -10.07 -3.20 6.66
N ASP A 364 -10.12 -2.67 5.46
CA ASP A 364 -9.42 -3.18 4.28
C ASP A 364 -8.44 -2.09 3.81
N LEU A 365 -7.15 -2.43 3.70
CA LEU A 365 -6.12 -1.49 3.28
C LEU A 365 -5.31 -2.05 2.14
N GLU A 366 -5.33 -1.36 1.01
CA GLU A 366 -4.41 -1.60 -0.09
C GLU A 366 -3.41 -0.44 -0.21
N ALA A 367 -2.12 -0.74 -0.08
CA ALA A 367 -1.08 0.27 -0.18
C ALA A 367 0.00 -0.10 -1.20
N ILE A 368 0.16 0.71 -2.25
CA ILE A 368 1.12 0.46 -3.33
C ILE A 368 2.21 1.54 -3.39
N PRO A 369 3.30 1.42 -2.60
CA PRO A 369 4.29 2.49 -2.54
C PRO A 369 4.96 2.94 -3.82
N GLY A 370 5.61 4.07 -3.64
CA GLY A 370 5.98 4.98 -4.69
C GLY A 370 7.15 4.48 -5.51
N ARG A 371 7.48 5.23 -6.55
CA ARG A 371 8.67 4.92 -7.36
C ARG A 371 9.69 6.05 -7.24
N ALA A 372 10.65 5.88 -6.35
CA ALA A 372 11.83 6.74 -6.26
C ALA A 372 12.90 6.37 -7.31
N ARG A 373 13.40 7.34 -8.07
CA ARG A 373 14.51 7.12 -9.03
C ARG A 373 15.57 8.21 -8.98
N GLY A 374 16.83 7.82 -8.81
CA GLY A 374 18.02 8.67 -8.88
C GLY A 374 19.07 8.25 -7.86
N LEU A 375 20.17 9.01 -7.73
CA LEU A 375 21.19 8.73 -6.71
C LEU A 375 20.62 9.04 -5.33
N GLY A 376 20.80 8.16 -4.35
CA GLY A 376 20.21 8.26 -3.01
C GLY A 376 18.69 8.20 -3.02
N ALA A 377 18.09 7.42 -3.94
CA ALA A 377 16.64 7.26 -3.99
C ALA A 377 16.14 6.46 -2.78
N ARG A 378 15.23 7.03 -1.99
CA ARG A 378 14.63 6.39 -0.80
C ARG A 378 13.12 6.29 -0.94
N SER A 379 12.58 5.18 -0.49
CA SER A 379 11.15 4.95 -0.31
C SER A 379 10.99 4.40 1.10
N GLU A 380 10.28 5.12 1.94
CA GLU A 380 9.99 4.76 3.33
C GLU A 380 8.46 4.69 3.45
N MET A 381 7.99 3.76 4.26
CA MET A 381 6.56 3.53 4.48
C MET A 381 6.40 3.03 5.89
N ASP A 382 5.72 3.82 6.71
CA ASP A 382 5.61 3.56 8.13
C ASP A 382 4.14 3.36 8.45
N TRP A 383 3.83 2.19 9.01
CA TRP A 383 2.50 1.86 9.46
C TRP A 383 2.43 1.94 10.99
N PRO A 384 1.47 2.66 11.56
CA PRO A 384 1.25 2.70 13.00
C PRO A 384 0.22 1.64 13.43
N GLY A 385 0.24 1.28 14.72
CA GLY A 385 -0.54 0.17 15.26
C GLY A 385 -2.01 0.11 14.82
N LEU A 386 -2.46 -1.05 14.37
CA LEU A 386 -3.87 -1.29 14.05
C LEU A 386 -4.54 -2.17 15.10
N SER A 387 -5.79 -1.86 15.40
CA SER A 387 -6.59 -2.60 16.37
C SER A 387 -7.99 -2.85 15.84
N GLY A 388 -8.45 -4.10 15.84
CA GLY A 388 -9.75 -4.36 15.23
C GLY A 388 -10.22 -5.81 15.12
N ARG A 389 -11.31 -5.98 14.38
CA ARG A 389 -11.81 -7.30 13.96
C ARG A 389 -12.02 -7.31 12.45
N GLY A 390 -11.49 -8.31 11.75
CA GLY A 390 -11.51 -8.34 10.29
C GLY A 390 -10.70 -7.17 9.75
N VAL A 391 -9.38 -7.25 9.93
CA VAL A 391 -8.42 -6.31 9.34
C VAL A 391 -7.75 -7.08 8.21
N ASP A 392 -7.88 -6.59 6.99
CA ASP A 392 -7.19 -7.10 5.81
C ASP A 392 -6.22 -6.03 5.34
N LEU A 393 -4.93 -6.34 5.21
CA LEU A 393 -3.94 -5.40 4.69
C LEU A 393 -3.17 -6.04 3.54
N GLU A 394 -3.24 -5.43 2.37
CA GLU A 394 -2.34 -5.70 1.26
C GLU A 394 -1.38 -4.52 1.11
N ALA A 395 -0.07 -4.77 1.21
CA ALA A 395 0.91 -3.74 0.89
C ALA A 395 1.99 -4.21 -0.08
N ILE A 396 2.15 -3.46 -1.17
CA ILE A 396 3.10 -3.74 -2.25
C ILE A 396 4.17 -2.66 -2.35
N PRO A 397 5.28 -2.74 -1.58
CA PRO A 397 6.25 -1.68 -1.59
C PRO A 397 6.90 -1.25 -2.90
N GLY A 398 7.52 -0.10 -2.75
CA GLY A 398 7.89 0.78 -3.82
C GLY A 398 9.04 0.25 -4.65
N ARG A 399 9.34 0.98 -5.73
CA ARG A 399 10.50 0.66 -6.58
C ARG A 399 11.52 1.78 -6.51
N ALA A 400 12.52 1.62 -5.64
CA ALA A 400 13.70 2.47 -5.60
C ALA A 400 14.71 2.07 -6.70
N ARG A 401 15.19 3.03 -7.50
CA ARG A 401 16.24 2.79 -8.52
C ARG A 401 17.32 3.85 -8.51
N GLY A 402 18.59 3.45 -8.41
CA GLY A 402 19.78 4.30 -8.53
C GLY A 402 20.88 3.88 -7.55
N LEU A 403 21.99 4.62 -7.49
CA LEU A 403 23.05 4.35 -6.52
C LEU A 403 22.54 4.70 -5.11
N GLY A 404 22.76 3.83 -4.12
CA GLY A 404 22.23 3.98 -2.76
C GLY A 404 20.71 3.93 -2.71
N ALA A 405 20.07 3.12 -3.56
CA ALA A 405 18.61 2.97 -3.55
C ALA A 405 18.16 2.19 -2.31
N ARG A 406 17.35 2.81 -1.44
CA ARG A 406 16.81 2.19 -0.23
C ARG A 406 15.29 2.10 -0.30
N SER A 407 14.74 0.99 0.15
CA SER A 407 13.32 0.78 0.37
C SER A 407 13.19 0.26 1.79
N GLU A 408 12.53 1.02 2.66
CA GLU A 408 12.19 0.64 4.03
C GLU A 408 10.68 0.52 4.11
N MET A 409 10.23 -0.41 4.93
CA MET A 409 8.83 -0.58 5.26
C MET A 409 8.71 -1.07 6.68
N ASP A 410 8.11 -0.25 7.51
CA ASP A 410 7.88 -0.55 8.92
C ASP A 410 6.40 -0.83 9.08
N TRP A 411 6.04 -2.07 9.38
CA TRP A 411 4.66 -2.47 9.61
C TRP A 411 4.17 -2.00 10.99
N PRO A 412 2.85 -2.11 11.27
CA PRO A 412 2.26 -1.67 12.52
C PRO A 412 2.06 -2.82 13.50
N GLY A 413 2.08 -2.50 14.80
CA GLY A 413 1.72 -3.49 15.82
C GLY A 413 0.24 -3.82 15.68
N LEU A 414 -0.11 -5.08 15.41
CA LEU A 414 -1.49 -5.49 15.22
C LEU A 414 -2.06 -6.12 16.48
N SER A 415 -3.27 -5.70 16.83
CA SER A 415 -4.03 -6.29 17.93
C SER A 415 -5.47 -6.58 17.49
N GLY A 416 -5.86 -7.86 17.37
CA GLY A 416 -7.17 -8.13 16.79
C GLY A 416 -7.66 -9.57 16.72
N ARG A 417 -8.76 -9.76 15.99
CA ARG A 417 -9.30 -11.08 15.61
C ARG A 417 -9.59 -11.10 14.11
N GLY A 418 -9.10 -12.11 13.39
CA GLY A 418 -9.19 -12.17 11.93
C GLY A 418 -8.38 -11.02 11.35
N VAL A 419 -7.06 -11.18 11.37
CA VAL A 419 -6.11 -10.24 10.82
C VAL A 419 -5.39 -10.97 9.70
N ASP A 420 -5.62 -10.54 8.48
CA ASP A 420 -5.06 -11.17 7.28
C ASP A 420 -4.12 -10.12 6.66
N LEU A 421 -2.84 -10.45 6.47
CA LEU A 421 -1.84 -9.54 5.94
C LEU A 421 -1.12 -10.14 4.76
N GLU A 422 -1.11 -9.42 3.63
CA GLU A 422 -0.26 -9.71 2.50
C GLU A 422 0.77 -8.59 2.27
N ALA A 423 2.05 -8.94 2.33
CA ALA A 423 3.15 -8.00 2.19
C ALA A 423 4.08 -8.39 1.04
N ILE A 424 4.14 -7.60 -0.03
CA ILE A 424 5.01 -7.86 -1.19
C ILE A 424 6.06 -6.75 -1.34
N PRO A 425 7.24 -6.86 -0.70
CA PRO A 425 8.17 -5.76 -0.60
C PRO A 425 8.85 -5.37 -1.90
N GLY A 426 9.57 -4.25 -1.77
CA GLY A 426 9.89 -3.38 -2.86
C GLY A 426 10.95 -3.96 -3.78
N ARG A 427 11.18 -3.27 -4.90
CA ARG A 427 12.29 -3.62 -5.81
C ARG A 427 13.33 -2.52 -5.80
N ALA A 428 14.36 -2.66 -4.97
CA ALA A 428 15.55 -1.82 -5.00
C ALA A 428 16.51 -2.25 -6.14
N ARG A 429 16.95 -1.31 -6.97
CA ARG A 429 17.95 -1.58 -8.03
C ARG A 429 19.04 -0.51 -8.11
N GLY A 430 20.31 -0.92 -8.02
CA GLY A 430 21.50 -0.10 -8.21
C GLY A 430 22.64 -0.50 -7.29
N LEU A 431 23.75 0.24 -7.28
CA LEU A 431 24.86 -0.02 -6.35
C LEU A 431 24.42 0.35 -4.93
N GLY A 432 24.66 -0.50 -3.95
CA GLY A 432 24.20 -0.34 -2.56
C GLY A 432 22.68 -0.37 -2.44
N ALA A 433 22.01 -1.21 -3.24
CA ALA A 433 20.55 -1.33 -3.16
C ALA A 433 20.14 -2.09 -1.89
N ARG A 434 19.40 -1.45 -0.98
CA ARG A 434 18.92 -2.03 0.27
C ARG A 434 17.39 -2.10 0.28
N SER A 435 16.86 -3.20 0.76
CA SER A 435 15.44 -3.39 1.06
C SER A 435 15.37 -3.87 2.50
N GLU A 436 14.70 -3.13 3.36
CA GLU A 436 14.42 -3.47 4.75
C GLU A 436 12.90 -3.59 4.90
N MET A 437 12.48 -4.51 5.75
CA MET A 437 11.08 -4.68 6.13
C MET A 437 11.08 -5.08 7.59
N ASP A 438 10.54 -4.22 8.42
CA ASP A 438 10.52 -4.40 9.86
C ASP A 438 9.07 -4.57 10.26
N TRP A 439 8.78 -5.71 10.88
CA TRP A 439 7.47 -5.98 11.43
C TRP A 439 7.49 -5.80 12.95
N PRO A 440 6.45 -5.21 13.55
CA PRO A 440 6.32 -5.07 15.00
C PRO A 440 5.29 -6.04 15.60
N GLY A 441 5.32 -6.19 16.94
CA GLY A 441 4.55 -7.19 17.70
C GLY A 441 3.12 -7.40 17.22
N LEU A 442 2.75 -8.63 16.87
CA LEU A 442 1.35 -8.98 16.55
C LEU A 442 0.75 -9.80 17.68
N SER A 443 -0.48 -9.45 18.05
CA SER A 443 -1.23 -10.12 19.09
C SER A 443 -2.68 -10.36 18.68
N GLY A 444 -3.15 -11.61 18.73
CA GLY A 444 -4.51 -11.85 18.22
C GLY A 444 -5.01 -13.29 18.21
N ARG A 445 -6.17 -13.46 17.56
CA ARG A 445 -6.73 -14.78 17.24
C ARG A 445 -7.07 -14.84 15.75
N GLY A 446 -6.60 -15.87 15.06
CA GLY A 446 -6.73 -15.96 13.60
C GLY A 446 -5.94 -14.82 12.98
N VAL A 447 -4.62 -14.94 13.01
CA VAL A 447 -3.69 -14.04 12.32
C VAL A 447 -3.09 -14.85 11.18
N ASP A 448 -3.29 -14.41 9.96
CA ASP A 448 -2.73 -15.01 8.75
C ASP A 448 -1.80 -13.98 8.10
N LEU A 449 -0.52 -14.31 7.94
CA LEU A 449 0.46 -13.40 7.34
C LEU A 449 1.16 -14.08 6.17
N GLU A 450 1.01 -13.51 4.98
CA GLU A 450 1.83 -13.83 3.82
C GLU A 450 2.82 -12.68 3.56
N ALA A 451 4.12 -12.95 3.62
CA ALA A 451 5.13 -11.96 3.26
C ALA A 451 6.12 -12.48 2.22
N ILE A 452 6.21 -11.80 1.07
CA ILE A 452 7.05 -12.19 -0.06
C ILE A 452 8.14 -11.15 -0.31
N PRO A 453 9.32 -11.20 0.33
CA PRO A 453 10.26 -10.10 0.39
C PRO A 453 10.81 -9.61 -0.95
N GLY A 454 11.35 -8.40 -0.85
CA GLY A 454 11.73 -7.58 -1.98
C GLY A 454 12.79 -8.18 -2.89
N ARG A 455 13.00 -7.53 -4.03
CA ARG A 455 14.08 -7.91 -4.98
C ARG A 455 15.13 -6.81 -5.05
N ALA A 456 16.20 -6.96 -4.29
CA ALA A 456 17.40 -6.13 -4.39
C ALA A 456 18.30 -6.58 -5.56
N ARG A 457 18.71 -5.65 -6.43
CA ARG A 457 19.67 -5.94 -7.53
C ARG A 457 20.76 -4.88 -7.66
N GLY A 458 22.02 -5.30 -7.64
CA GLY A 458 23.21 -4.49 -7.90
C GLY A 458 24.38 -4.90 -7.01
N LEU A 459 25.51 -4.16 -7.06
CA LEU A 459 26.65 -4.44 -6.18
C LEU A 459 26.29 -4.03 -4.75
N GLY A 460 26.55 -4.86 -3.75
CA GLY A 460 26.15 -4.65 -2.36
C GLY A 460 24.63 -4.67 -2.18
N ALA A 461 23.92 -5.52 -2.93
CA ALA A 461 22.47 -5.64 -2.79
C ALA A 461 22.12 -6.37 -1.47
N ARG A 462 21.41 -5.70 -0.56
CA ARG A 462 20.98 -6.27 0.73
C ARG A 462 19.46 -6.31 0.81
N SER A 463 18.93 -7.41 1.34
CA SER A 463 17.54 -7.57 1.70
C SER A 463 17.52 -8.05 3.15
N GLU A 464 16.91 -7.28 4.02
CA GLU A 464 16.68 -7.59 5.44
C GLU A 464 15.17 -7.69 5.65
N MET A 465 14.76 -8.60 6.51
CA MET A 465 13.39 -8.75 6.95
C MET A 465 13.43 -9.17 8.41
N ASP A 466 12.90 -8.31 9.26
CA ASP A 466 12.86 -8.54 10.69
C ASP A 466 11.39 -8.74 11.06
N TRP A 467 11.04 -9.96 11.46
CA TRP A 467 9.70 -10.25 11.95
C TRP A 467 9.53 -9.77 13.38
N PRO A 468 8.30 -9.74 13.92
CA PRO A 468 8.01 -9.38 15.30
C PRO A 468 7.60 -10.55 16.17
N GLY A 469 7.71 -10.38 17.48
CA GLY A 469 7.21 -11.39 18.41
C GLY A 469 5.71 -11.56 18.21
N LEU A 470 5.27 -12.78 17.91
CA LEU A 470 3.85 -13.08 17.75
C LEU A 470 3.30 -13.72 19.01
N SER A 471 2.12 -13.27 19.42
CA SER A 471 1.40 -13.84 20.55
C SER A 471 -0.06 -14.10 20.22
N GLY A 472 -0.49 -15.36 20.17
CA GLY A 472 -1.85 -15.61 19.69
C GLY A 472 -2.38 -17.04 19.72
N ARG A 473 -3.56 -17.21 19.13
CA ARG A 473 -4.16 -18.52 18.84
C ARG A 473 -4.55 -18.61 17.37
N GLY A 474 -4.13 -19.65 16.67
CA GLY A 474 -4.32 -19.77 15.23
C GLY A 474 -3.55 -18.67 14.54
N VAL A 475 -2.22 -18.79 14.54
CA VAL A 475 -1.32 -17.92 13.79
C VAL A 475 -0.80 -18.77 12.64
N ASP A 476 -1.03 -18.31 11.41
CA ASP A 476 -0.51 -18.92 10.20
C ASP A 476 0.43 -17.91 9.55
N LEU A 477 1.66 -18.31 9.24
CA LEU A 477 2.67 -17.46 8.62
C LEU A 477 3.26 -18.14 7.41
N GLU A 478 3.12 -17.52 6.25
CA GLU A 478 3.88 -17.85 5.05
C GLU A 478 4.89 -16.75 4.75
N ALA A 479 6.19 -17.05 4.83
CA ALA A 479 7.24 -16.10 4.47
C ALA A 479 8.10 -16.63 3.32
N ILE A 480 8.10 -15.95 2.18
CA ILE A 480 8.91 -16.34 1.00
C ILE A 480 10.02 -15.33 0.71
N PRO A 481 11.13 -15.32 1.45
CA PRO A 481 12.29 -14.45 1.27
C PRO A 481 12.70 -13.97 -0.12
N GLY A 482 13.28 -12.78 -0.06
CA GLY A 482 13.59 -11.95 -1.20
C GLY A 482 14.65 -12.52 -2.12
N ARG A 483 14.85 -11.84 -3.25
CA ARG A 483 15.89 -12.21 -4.24
C ARG A 483 16.93 -11.12 -4.37
N ALA A 484 18.05 -11.27 -3.65
CA ALA A 484 19.23 -10.44 -3.82
C ALA A 484 20.08 -10.91 -5.03
N ARG A 485 20.48 -10.00 -5.93
CA ARG A 485 21.38 -10.31 -7.06
C ARG A 485 22.47 -9.27 -7.25
N GLY A 486 23.72 -9.70 -7.27
CA GLY A 486 24.92 -8.90 -7.58
C GLY A 486 26.12 -9.31 -6.73
N LEU A 487 27.24 -8.59 -6.84
CA LEU A 487 28.41 -8.84 -5.98
C LEU A 487 28.10 -8.42 -4.55
N GLY A 488 28.42 -9.23 -3.56
CA GLY A 488 28.07 -9.00 -2.16
C GLY A 488 26.56 -9.00 -1.90
N ALA A 489 25.81 -9.86 -2.60
CA ALA A 489 24.37 -9.97 -2.40
C ALA A 489 24.07 -10.67 -1.06
N ARG A 490 23.41 -9.97 -0.12
CA ARG A 490 23.04 -10.51 1.18
C ARG A 490 21.52 -10.54 1.33
N SER A 491 21.02 -11.63 1.89
CA SER A 491 19.63 -11.79 2.32
C SER A 491 19.68 -12.21 3.78
N GLU A 492 19.09 -11.44 4.66
CA GLU A 492 18.92 -11.73 6.08
C GLU A 492 17.43 -11.81 6.37
N MET A 493 17.06 -12.70 7.26
CA MET A 493 15.70 -12.86 7.74
C MET A 493 15.80 -13.24 9.21
N ASP A 494 15.33 -12.35 10.06
CA ASP A 494 15.41 -12.51 11.49
C ASP A 494 13.98 -12.67 12.01
N TRP A 495 13.71 -13.83 12.59
CA TRP A 495 12.45 -14.12 13.24
C TRP A 495 12.60 -13.97 14.75
N PRO A 496 11.61 -13.39 15.44
CA PRO A 496 11.62 -13.23 16.91
C PRO A 496 10.57 -14.11 17.61
N GLY A 497 10.67 -14.20 18.94
CA GLY A 497 9.93 -15.15 19.78
C GLY A 497 8.45 -15.33 19.43
N LEU A 498 8.02 -16.54 19.13
CA LEU A 498 6.61 -16.85 18.92
C LEU A 498 6.04 -17.57 20.14
N SER A 499 4.87 -17.12 20.57
CA SER A 499 4.17 -17.68 21.72
C SER A 499 2.69 -17.91 21.42
N GLY A 500 2.19 -19.15 21.52
CA GLY A 500 0.81 -19.38 21.11
C GLY A 500 0.26 -20.79 21.18
N ARG A 501 -0.94 -20.96 20.63
CA ARG A 501 -1.57 -22.26 20.38
C ARG A 501 -2.00 -22.36 18.92
N GLY A 502 -1.60 -23.42 18.23
CA GLY A 502 -1.84 -23.56 16.79
C GLY A 502 -1.07 -22.48 16.05
N VAL A 503 0.25 -22.62 15.99
CA VAL A 503 1.13 -21.76 15.20
C VAL A 503 1.60 -22.62 14.05
N ASP A 504 1.27 -22.24 12.83
CA ASP A 504 1.76 -22.86 11.60
C ASP A 504 2.70 -21.85 10.93
N LEU A 505 3.93 -22.25 10.61
CA LEU A 505 4.89 -21.39 9.90
C LEU A 505 5.47 -22.13 8.71
N GLU A 506 5.24 -21.60 7.51
CA GLU A 506 5.97 -21.95 6.32
C GLU A 506 6.96 -20.84 5.98
N ALA A 507 8.25 -21.14 5.94
CA ALA A 507 9.26 -20.17 5.51
C ALA A 507 10.17 -20.72 4.41
N ILE A 508 10.20 -20.03 3.27
CA ILE A 508 10.98 -20.41 2.07
C ILE A 508 12.12 -19.42 1.79
N PRO A 509 13.33 -19.61 2.35
CA PRO A 509 14.40 -18.64 2.20
C PRO A 509 14.88 -18.24 0.81
N GLY A 510 15.61 -17.14 0.84
CA GLY A 510 15.77 -16.25 -0.29
C GLY A 510 16.68 -16.82 -1.35
N ARG A 511 16.74 -16.15 -2.50
CA ARG A 511 17.70 -16.51 -3.57
C ARG A 511 18.74 -15.42 -3.73
N ALA A 512 19.86 -15.56 -3.03
CA ALA A 512 21.05 -14.75 -3.25
C ALA A 512 21.86 -15.25 -4.47
N ARG A 513 22.20 -14.36 -5.42
CA ARG A 513 23.04 -14.71 -6.58
C ARG A 513 24.14 -13.68 -6.83
N GLY A 514 25.39 -14.12 -6.91
CA GLY A 514 26.56 -13.34 -7.27
C GLY A 514 27.80 -13.73 -6.47
N LEU A 515 28.92 -13.02 -6.63
CA LEU A 515 30.12 -13.28 -5.84
C LEU A 515 29.89 -12.82 -4.40
N GLY A 516 30.25 -13.63 -3.41
CA GLY A 516 29.96 -13.36 -1.99
C GLY A 516 28.46 -13.34 -1.67
N ALA A 517 27.67 -14.21 -2.32
CA ALA A 517 26.25 -14.30 -2.04
C ALA A 517 26.00 -14.97 -0.69
N ARG A 518 25.41 -14.25 0.27
CA ARG A 518 25.08 -14.76 1.61
C ARG A 518 23.58 -14.78 1.83
N SER A 519 23.08 -15.86 2.42
CA SER A 519 21.72 -15.98 2.93
C SER A 519 21.84 -16.40 4.38
N GLU A 520 21.32 -15.59 5.28
CA GLU A 520 21.21 -15.86 6.72
C GLU A 520 19.72 -15.93 7.06
N MET A 521 19.40 -16.81 8.00
CA MET A 521 18.06 -16.93 8.53
C MET A 521 18.18 -17.33 9.99
N ASP A 522 17.72 -16.44 10.85
CA ASP A 522 17.77 -16.65 12.29
C ASP A 522 16.34 -16.86 12.74
N TRP A 523 16.02 -18.06 13.20
CA TRP A 523 14.72 -18.35 13.78
C TRP A 523 14.65 -17.85 15.23
N PRO A 524 13.46 -17.82 15.84
CA PRO A 524 13.26 -17.45 17.23
C PRO A 524 12.85 -18.59 18.14
N GLY A 525 13.04 -18.38 19.44
CA GLY A 525 12.57 -19.36 20.41
C GLY A 525 11.06 -19.46 20.32
N LEU A 526 10.55 -20.67 20.09
CA LEU A 526 9.10 -20.92 20.03
C LEU A 526 8.63 -21.49 21.36
N SER A 527 7.50 -20.98 21.83
CA SER A 527 6.84 -21.46 23.04
C SER A 527 5.35 -21.69 22.81
N GLY A 528 4.89 -22.94 22.83
CA GLY A 528 3.49 -23.16 22.44
C GLY A 528 2.93 -24.58 22.56
N ARG A 529 1.70 -24.73 22.06
CA ARG A 529 1.05 -26.03 21.86
C ARG A 529 0.55 -26.14 20.42
N GLY A 530 0.90 -27.21 19.71
CA GLY A 530 0.62 -27.36 18.28
C GLY A 530 1.38 -26.29 17.52
N VAL A 531 2.68 -26.50 17.37
CA VAL A 531 3.57 -25.65 16.59
C VAL A 531 4.07 -26.49 15.43
N ASP A 532 3.66 -26.13 14.22
CA ASP A 532 4.01 -26.84 13.01
C ASP A 532 4.90 -25.89 12.20
N LEU A 533 6.13 -26.30 11.90
CA LEU A 533 7.06 -25.48 11.11
C LEU A 533 7.54 -26.23 9.89
N GLU A 534 7.44 -25.58 8.74
CA GLU A 534 8.10 -26.00 7.51
C GLU A 534 9.11 -24.93 7.08
N ALA A 535 10.40 -25.28 7.06
CA ALA A 535 11.46 -24.41 6.60
C ALA A 535 12.14 -24.96 5.33
N ILE A 536 12.02 -24.22 4.21
CA ILE A 536 12.65 -24.53 2.92
C ILE A 536 13.72 -23.49 2.52
N PRO A 537 14.93 -23.57 3.06
CA PRO A 537 16.01 -22.63 2.88
C PRO A 537 16.52 -22.39 1.48
N GLY A 538 17.29 -21.32 1.47
CA GLY A 538 17.53 -20.49 0.31
C GLY A 538 18.45 -21.14 -0.69
N ARG A 539 18.55 -20.49 -1.84
CA ARG A 539 19.49 -20.90 -2.90
C ARG A 539 20.52 -19.80 -3.10
N ALA A 540 21.66 -19.93 -2.43
CA ALA A 540 22.84 -19.11 -2.70
C ALA A 540 23.59 -19.63 -3.94
N ARG A 541 23.90 -18.76 -4.90
CA ARG A 541 24.70 -19.12 -6.09
C ARG A 541 25.80 -18.10 -6.41
N GLY A 542 27.04 -18.56 -6.51
CA GLY A 542 28.20 -17.78 -6.94
C GLY A 542 29.47 -18.17 -6.19
N LEU A 543 30.59 -17.48 -6.41
CA LEU A 543 31.83 -17.74 -5.67
C LEU A 543 31.66 -17.26 -4.23
N GLY A 544 32.04 -18.05 -3.23
CA GLY A 544 31.84 -17.76 -1.81
C GLY A 544 30.37 -17.70 -1.42
N ALA A 545 29.53 -18.55 -2.01
CA ALA A 545 28.11 -18.62 -1.67
C ALA A 545 27.93 -19.27 -0.29
N ARG A 546 27.37 -18.54 0.67
CA ARG A 546 27.10 -19.03 2.04
C ARG A 546 25.61 -19.03 2.33
N SER A 547 25.13 -20.09 2.97
CA SER A 547 23.79 -20.21 3.52
C SER A 547 23.96 -20.60 4.99
N GLU A 548 23.47 -19.78 5.89
CA GLU A 548 23.41 -20.03 7.33
C GLU A 548 21.95 -20.08 7.73
N MET A 549 21.63 -20.96 8.68
CA MET A 549 20.30 -21.10 9.26
C MET A 549 20.49 -21.45 10.73
N ASP A 550 20.10 -20.53 11.59
CA ASP A 550 20.30 -20.67 13.02
C ASP A 550 18.91 -20.83 13.64
N TRP A 551 18.66 -22.00 14.20
CA TRP A 551 17.46 -22.27 14.96
C TRP A 551 17.73 -22.03 16.45
N PRO A 552 16.80 -21.43 17.21
CA PRO A 552 16.89 -21.27 18.66
C PRO A 552 15.86 -22.12 19.43
N GLY A 553 16.02 -22.20 20.75
CA GLY A 553 15.35 -23.20 21.58
C GLY A 553 13.83 -23.27 21.43
N LEU A 554 13.32 -24.47 21.19
CA LEU A 554 11.88 -24.71 21.06
C LEU A 554 11.37 -25.38 22.34
N SER A 555 10.25 -24.86 22.85
CA SER A 555 9.62 -25.35 24.07
C SER A 555 8.12 -25.53 23.89
N GLY A 556 7.60 -26.75 24.04
CA GLY A 556 6.19 -26.95 23.74
C GLY A 556 5.61 -28.34 23.90
N ARG A 557 4.35 -28.49 23.46
CA ARG A 557 3.68 -29.78 23.31
C ARG A 557 3.11 -29.92 21.90
N GLY A 558 3.43 -30.99 21.19
CA GLY A 558 3.08 -31.16 19.78
C GLY A 558 3.83 -30.12 18.97
N VAL A 559 5.11 -30.39 18.71
CA VAL A 559 5.98 -29.53 17.92
C VAL A 559 6.46 -30.37 16.75
N ASP A 560 6.00 -30.04 15.56
CA ASP A 560 6.27 -30.79 14.34
C ASP A 560 7.13 -29.90 13.44
N LEU A 561 8.32 -30.37 13.06
CA LEU A 561 9.34 -29.54 12.42
C LEU A 561 9.89 -30.23 11.19
N GLU A 562 9.57 -29.70 10.02
CA GLU A 562 10.18 -30.10 8.76
C GLU A 562 11.18 -29.04 8.31
N ALA A 563 12.45 -29.42 8.22
CA ALA A 563 13.53 -28.53 7.84
C ALA A 563 14.37 -29.16 6.73
N ILE A 564 14.11 -28.72 5.50
CA ILE A 564 14.98 -28.98 4.37
C ILE A 564 16.13 -27.96 4.48
N PRO A 565 17.40 -28.22 4.12
CA PRO A 565 18.42 -27.16 4.02
C PRO A 565 18.73 -26.67 2.62
N GLY A 566 19.38 -25.51 2.59
CA GLY A 566 19.56 -24.70 1.41
C GLY A 566 20.40 -25.38 0.33
N ARG A 567 20.40 -24.79 -0.87
CA ARG A 567 21.27 -25.22 -1.98
C ARG A 567 22.29 -24.15 -2.30
N ALA A 568 23.49 -24.27 -1.72
CA ALA A 568 24.64 -23.45 -2.10
C ALA A 568 25.33 -24.00 -3.37
N ARG A 569 25.59 -23.15 -4.37
CA ARG A 569 26.33 -23.55 -5.58
C ARG A 569 27.43 -22.54 -5.95
N GLY A 570 28.66 -23.01 -6.10
CA GLY A 570 29.81 -22.25 -6.59
C GLY A 570 31.11 -22.65 -5.89
N LEU A 571 32.22 -21.97 -6.19
CA LEU A 571 33.49 -22.22 -5.50
C LEU A 571 33.40 -21.71 -4.06
N GLY A 572 33.81 -22.52 -3.08
CA GLY A 572 33.68 -22.19 -1.66
C GLY A 572 32.23 -22.11 -1.19
N ALA A 573 31.34 -22.95 -1.74
CA ALA A 573 29.94 -22.97 -1.31
C ALA A 573 29.81 -23.60 0.08
N ARG A 574 29.31 -22.85 1.06
CA ARG A 574 29.10 -23.31 2.44
C ARG A 574 27.61 -23.30 2.80
N SER A 575 27.16 -24.34 3.46
CA SER A 575 25.84 -24.44 4.08
C SER A 575 26.07 -24.83 5.53
N GLU A 576 25.64 -23.98 6.45
CA GLU A 576 25.66 -24.22 7.89
C GLU A 576 24.20 -24.26 8.36
N MET A 577 23.93 -25.12 9.33
CA MET A 577 22.63 -25.23 9.98
C MET A 577 22.87 -25.59 11.43
N ASP A 578 22.52 -24.67 12.31
CA ASP A 578 22.72 -24.82 13.74
C ASP A 578 21.34 -25.00 14.36
N TRP A 579 21.10 -26.18 14.93
CA TRP A 579 19.89 -26.43 15.69
C TRP A 579 20.05 -25.93 17.13
N PRO A 580 18.96 -25.80 17.88
CA PRO A 580 18.94 -25.42 19.28
C PRO A 580 18.41 -26.53 20.18
N GLY A 581 18.58 -26.36 21.49
CA GLY A 581 18.05 -27.33 22.44
C GLY A 581 16.53 -27.37 22.34
N LEU A 582 15.96 -28.56 22.14
CA LEU A 582 14.51 -28.76 22.13
C LEU A 582 14.05 -29.33 23.45
N SER A 583 12.96 -28.77 23.98
CA SER A 583 12.36 -29.21 25.24
C SER A 583 10.85 -29.38 25.12
N GLY A 584 10.33 -30.61 25.23
CA GLY A 584 8.90 -30.78 24.97
C GLY A 584 8.30 -32.16 25.19
N ARG A 585 7.03 -32.29 24.81
CA ARG A 585 6.32 -33.58 24.71
C ARG A 585 5.70 -33.71 23.33
N GLY A 586 5.97 -34.82 22.62
CA GLY A 586 5.56 -35.00 21.22
C GLY A 586 6.29 -33.97 20.37
N VAL A 587 7.56 -34.26 20.08
CA VAL A 587 8.40 -33.43 19.21
C VAL A 587 8.81 -34.31 18.05
N ASP A 588 8.34 -33.97 16.86
CA ASP A 588 8.58 -34.74 15.65
C ASP A 588 9.45 -33.87 14.74
N LEU A 589 10.67 -34.30 14.45
CA LEU A 589 11.60 -33.57 13.59
C LEU A 589 11.94 -34.36 12.35
N GLU A 590 11.76 -33.75 11.19
CA GLU A 590 12.31 -34.22 9.93
C GLU A 590 13.31 -33.20 9.40
N ALA A 591 14.58 -33.60 9.27
CA ALA A 591 15.63 -32.73 8.78
C ALA A 591 16.39 -33.35 7.60
N ILE A 592 16.35 -32.70 6.42
CA ILE A 592 16.89 -33.26 5.17
C ILE A 592 18.04 -32.39 4.62
N PRO A 593 19.31 -32.51 5.06
CA PRO A 593 20.36 -31.54 4.86
C PRO A 593 20.68 -31.13 3.42
N GLY A 594 21.33 -29.97 3.36
CA GLY A 594 21.44 -29.16 2.16
C GLY A 594 22.26 -29.80 1.06
N ARG A 595 22.21 -29.19 -0.12
CA ARG A 595 23.03 -29.61 -1.27
C ARG A 595 24.04 -28.53 -1.63
N ALA A 596 25.26 -28.65 -1.11
CA ALA A 596 26.39 -27.84 -1.53
C ALA A 596 27.02 -28.42 -2.82
N ARG A 597 27.24 -27.58 -3.84
CA ARG A 597 27.93 -27.99 -5.09
C ARG A 597 29.00 -27.00 -5.52
N GLY A 598 30.22 -27.49 -5.73
CA GLY A 598 31.36 -26.73 -6.26
C GLY A 598 32.69 -27.15 -5.62
N LEU A 599 33.79 -26.49 -5.98
CA LEU A 599 35.10 -26.76 -5.36
C LEU A 599 35.08 -26.22 -3.92
N GLY A 600 35.53 -27.01 -2.95
CA GLY A 600 35.49 -26.65 -1.53
C GLY A 600 34.07 -26.53 -0.98
N ALA A 601 33.13 -27.34 -1.48
CA ALA A 601 31.76 -27.33 -0.99
C ALA A 601 31.68 -27.94 0.42
N ARG A 602 31.22 -27.17 1.42
CA ARG A 602 31.08 -27.61 2.81
C ARG A 602 29.61 -27.58 3.23
N SER A 603 29.18 -28.62 3.93
CA SER A 603 27.89 -28.71 4.61
C SER A 603 28.17 -29.08 6.06
N GLU A 604 27.77 -28.22 6.99
CA GLU A 604 27.85 -28.44 8.43
C GLU A 604 26.41 -28.46 8.97
N MET A 605 26.19 -29.31 9.96
CA MET A 605 24.92 -29.42 10.65
C MET A 605 25.21 -29.77 12.09
N ASP A 606 24.87 -28.85 12.98
CA ASP A 606 25.16 -28.97 14.40
C ASP A 606 23.83 -29.12 15.14
N TRP A 607 23.65 -30.25 15.82
CA TRP A 607 22.49 -30.51 16.65
C TRP A 607 22.88 -30.36 18.13
N PRO A 608 22.07 -29.68 18.95
CA PRO A 608 22.29 -29.56 20.39
C PRO A 608 21.23 -30.31 21.22
N GLY A 609 21.45 -30.37 22.53
CA GLY A 609 20.75 -31.26 23.47
C GLY A 609 19.23 -31.32 23.30
N LEU A 610 18.69 -32.51 23.11
CA LEU A 610 17.24 -32.74 23.10
C LEU A 610 16.78 -33.30 24.45
N SER A 611 15.71 -32.73 24.99
CA SER A 611 15.14 -33.15 26.25
C SER A 611 13.62 -33.28 26.18
N GLY A 612 13.05 -34.48 26.40
CA GLY A 612 11.61 -34.63 26.20
C GLY A 612 10.99 -35.99 26.45
N ARG A 613 9.70 -36.10 26.15
CA ARG A 613 8.96 -37.37 26.10
C ARG A 613 8.28 -37.52 24.75
N GLY A 614 8.51 -38.63 24.04
CA GLY A 614 8.04 -38.82 22.67
C GLY A 614 8.74 -37.82 21.76
N VAL A 615 9.98 -38.15 21.41
CA VAL A 615 10.80 -37.36 20.48
C VAL A 615 11.14 -38.26 19.32
N ASP A 616 10.61 -37.96 18.14
CA ASP A 616 10.81 -38.75 16.93
C ASP A 616 11.66 -37.91 15.98
N LEU A 617 12.87 -38.38 15.65
CA LEU A 617 13.79 -37.66 14.77
C LEU A 617 14.11 -38.47 13.53
N GLU A 618 13.86 -37.89 12.37
CA GLU A 618 14.36 -38.38 11.09
C GLU A 618 15.38 -37.37 10.53
N ALA A 619 16.61 -37.83 10.29
CA ALA A 619 17.64 -36.99 9.70
C ALA A 619 18.29 -37.65 8.48
N ILE A 620 18.25 -36.97 7.34
CA ILE A 620 18.72 -37.49 6.04
C ILE A 620 19.85 -36.65 5.44
N PRO A 621 21.14 -36.86 5.78
CA PRO A 621 22.22 -35.91 5.64
C PRO A 621 22.52 -35.47 4.21
N GLY A 622 23.24 -34.35 4.16
CA GLY A 622 23.38 -33.53 2.98
C GLY A 622 24.14 -34.22 1.84
N ARG A 623 24.03 -33.62 0.66
CA ARG A 623 24.80 -34.05 -0.52
C ARG A 623 25.77 -32.97 -0.95
N ALA A 624 27.01 -33.07 -0.49
CA ALA A 624 28.12 -32.25 -0.98
C ALA A 624 28.70 -32.84 -2.28
N ARG A 625 28.85 -32.04 -3.34
CA ARG A 625 29.47 -32.47 -4.61
C ARG A 625 30.53 -31.50 -5.11
N GLY A 626 31.75 -32.00 -5.35
CA GLY A 626 32.86 -31.25 -5.94
C GLY A 626 34.21 -31.67 -5.37
N LEU A 627 35.31 -31.05 -5.81
CA LEU A 627 36.64 -31.33 -5.25
C LEU A 627 36.72 -30.76 -3.83
N GLY A 628 37.20 -31.54 -2.87
CA GLY A 628 37.27 -31.16 -1.46
C GLY A 628 35.88 -30.97 -0.83
N ALA A 629 34.89 -31.73 -1.25
CA ALA A 629 33.55 -31.69 -0.66
C ALA A 629 33.55 -32.26 0.76
N ARG A 630 33.13 -31.49 1.77
CA ARG A 630 33.04 -31.92 3.16
C ARG A 630 31.59 -31.87 3.66
N SER A 631 31.19 -32.90 4.37
CA SER A 631 29.92 -32.97 5.11
C SER A 631 30.25 -33.34 6.54
N GLU A 632 29.89 -32.48 7.48
CA GLU A 632 30.02 -32.69 8.93
C GLU A 632 28.61 -32.69 9.52
N MET A 633 28.40 -33.55 10.51
CA MET A 633 27.14 -33.67 11.24
C MET A 633 27.46 -34.02 12.67
N ASP A 634 27.18 -33.10 13.58
CA ASP A 634 27.45 -33.27 14.99
C ASP A 634 26.10 -33.45 15.70
N TRP A 635 25.87 -34.62 16.27
CA TRP A 635 24.65 -34.91 17.02
C TRP A 635 24.78 -34.43 18.47
N PRO A 636 23.65 -34.28 19.20
CA PRO A 636 23.66 -33.89 20.59
C PRO A 636 23.33 -35.00 21.56
N GLY A 637 23.68 -34.76 22.83
CA GLY A 637 23.24 -35.63 23.90
C GLY A 637 21.72 -35.63 23.98
N LEU A 638 21.10 -36.81 23.86
CA LEU A 638 19.66 -36.96 24.01
C LEU A 638 19.32 -37.40 25.43
N SER A 639 18.32 -36.75 26.01
CA SER A 639 17.83 -37.03 27.35
C SER A 639 16.30 -37.15 27.39
N GLY A 640 15.75 -38.36 27.48
CA GLY A 640 14.29 -38.49 27.35
C GLY A 640 13.67 -39.85 27.63
N ARG A 641 12.35 -39.92 27.43
CA ARG A 641 11.59 -41.19 27.43
C ARG A 641 10.85 -41.34 26.11
N GLY A 642 11.05 -42.45 25.40
CA GLY A 642 10.51 -42.67 24.05
C GLY A 642 11.18 -41.71 23.09
N VAL A 643 12.40 -42.04 22.68
CA VAL A 643 13.18 -41.29 21.70
C VAL A 643 13.47 -42.22 20.55
N ASP A 644 12.89 -41.94 19.39
CA ASP A 644 13.04 -42.77 18.20
C ASP A 644 13.89 -41.98 17.20
N LEU A 645 15.05 -42.52 16.80
CA LEU A 645 15.95 -41.87 15.86
C LEU A 645 16.15 -42.71 14.62
N GLU A 646 15.86 -42.11 13.46
CA GLU A 646 16.28 -42.61 12.17
C GLU A 646 17.33 -41.67 11.56
N ALA A 647 18.58 -42.14 11.51
CA ALA A 647 19.68 -41.41 10.89
C ALA A 647 20.15 -42.13 9.63
N ILE A 648 19.74 -41.58 8.49
CA ILE A 648 20.38 -41.90 7.22
C ILE A 648 21.72 -41.14 7.22
N PRO A 649 22.73 -41.55 6.45
CA PRO A 649 24.02 -40.87 6.38
C PRO A 649 24.21 -40.12 5.05
N GLY A 650 25.08 -39.11 5.07
CA GLY A 650 25.31 -38.22 3.93
C GLY A 650 25.96 -38.88 2.72
N ARG A 651 25.89 -38.19 1.56
CA ARG A 651 26.59 -38.60 0.34
C ARG A 651 27.50 -37.49 -0.17
N ALA A 652 28.78 -37.55 0.18
CA ALA A 652 29.81 -36.71 -0.41
C ALA A 652 30.36 -37.32 -1.72
N ARG A 653 30.44 -36.53 -2.80
CA ARG A 653 31.01 -36.99 -4.09
C ARG A 653 32.06 -36.03 -4.65
N GLY A 654 33.25 -36.54 -4.94
CA GLY A 654 34.35 -35.81 -5.59
C GLY A 654 35.72 -36.26 -5.08
N LEU A 655 36.80 -35.68 -5.64
CA LEU A 655 38.16 -35.96 -5.15
C LEU A 655 38.34 -35.35 -3.76
N GLY A 656 38.85 -36.12 -2.80
CA GLY A 656 39.02 -35.68 -1.41
C GLY A 656 37.71 -35.43 -0.66
N ALA A 657 36.63 -36.13 -1.04
CA ALA A 657 35.35 -36.00 -0.36
C ALA A 657 35.39 -36.59 1.08
N ARG A 658 35.00 -35.83 2.10
CA ARG A 658 34.96 -36.28 3.49
C ARG A 658 33.53 -36.20 4.04
N SER A 659 33.13 -37.23 4.77
CA SER A 659 31.89 -37.28 5.55
C SER A 659 32.27 -37.65 6.98
N GLU A 660 31.94 -36.78 7.93
CA GLU A 660 32.13 -36.99 9.37
C GLU A 660 30.75 -36.98 10.02
N MET A 661 30.54 -37.86 10.99
CA MET A 661 29.32 -37.94 11.79
C MET A 661 29.71 -38.30 13.22
N ASP A 662 29.51 -37.35 14.13
CA ASP A 662 29.88 -37.51 15.52
C ASP A 662 28.60 -37.67 16.36
N TRP A 663 28.41 -38.85 16.94
CA TRP A 663 27.35 -39.08 17.90
C TRP A 663 27.85 -38.74 19.30
N PRO A 664 27.00 -38.22 20.19
CA PRO A 664 27.35 -38.10 21.61
C PRO A 664 26.54 -39.08 22.46
N GLY A 665 26.73 -38.98 23.78
CA GLY A 665 26.12 -39.89 24.72
C GLY A 665 24.59 -39.81 24.75
N LEU A 666 23.94 -40.97 24.64
CA LEU A 666 22.50 -41.12 24.75
C LEU A 666 22.13 -41.54 26.18
N SER A 667 21.16 -40.84 26.77
CA SER A 667 20.67 -41.14 28.12
C SER A 667 19.13 -41.14 28.18
N GLY A 668 18.51 -42.27 28.49
CA GLY A 668 17.05 -42.34 28.44
C GLY A 668 16.45 -43.70 28.74
N ARG A 669 15.12 -43.78 28.69
CA ARG A 669 14.36 -45.05 28.72
C ARG A 669 13.54 -45.18 27.44
N GLY A 670 13.69 -46.30 26.73
CA GLY A 670 13.05 -46.52 25.42
C GLY A 670 13.67 -45.58 24.39
N VAL A 671 14.90 -45.90 23.99
CA VAL A 671 15.60 -45.19 22.93
C VAL A 671 15.83 -46.19 21.81
N ASP A 672 15.20 -45.95 20.66
CA ASP A 672 15.29 -46.83 19.50
C ASP A 672 16.11 -46.11 18.41
N LEU A 673 17.15 -46.77 17.92
CA LEU A 673 18.12 -46.18 17.01
C LEU A 673 18.26 -47.01 15.75
N GLU A 674 17.92 -46.42 14.61
CA GLU A 674 18.23 -46.94 13.29
C GLU A 674 19.26 -46.04 12.59
N ALA A 675 20.45 -46.60 12.33
CA ALA A 675 21.53 -45.87 11.66
C ALA A 675 22.02 -46.63 10.41
N ILE A 676 21.97 -45.95 9.26
CA ILE A 676 22.49 -46.50 8.00
C ILE A 676 23.95 -46.01 7.80
N PRO A 677 24.89 -46.81 7.24
CA PRO A 677 26.27 -46.38 6.97
C PRO A 677 26.47 -45.48 5.75
N GLY A 678 27.25 -44.40 5.89
CA GLY A 678 27.50 -43.37 4.87
C GLY A 678 28.14 -43.83 3.57
N ARG A 679 28.00 -43.03 2.51
CA ARG A 679 28.66 -43.28 1.21
C ARG A 679 29.41 -42.05 0.71
N ALA A 680 30.72 -42.00 0.98
CA ALA A 680 31.64 -41.09 0.30
C ALA A 680 32.17 -41.74 -0.99
N ARG A 681 32.09 -41.04 -2.14
CA ARG A 681 32.57 -41.56 -3.44
C ARG A 681 33.54 -40.61 -4.12
N GLY A 682 34.70 -41.13 -4.51
CA GLY A 682 35.76 -40.43 -5.25
C GLY A 682 37.15 -40.86 -4.79
N LEU A 683 38.20 -40.45 -5.51
CA LEU A 683 39.57 -40.75 -5.07
C LEU A 683 39.88 -39.96 -3.79
N GLY A 684 40.40 -40.67 -2.78
CA GLY A 684 40.69 -40.08 -1.46
C GLY A 684 39.45 -39.82 -0.60
N ALA A 685 38.31 -40.43 -0.93
CA ALA A 685 37.09 -40.28 -0.12
C ALA A 685 37.22 -40.95 1.25
N ARG A 686 36.76 -40.27 2.31
CA ARG A 686 36.76 -40.76 3.69
C ARG A 686 35.38 -40.62 4.31
N SER A 687 35.00 -41.62 5.11
CA SER A 687 33.79 -41.61 5.92
C SER A 687 34.18 -42.05 7.32
N GLU A 688 33.94 -41.19 8.30
CA GLU A 688 34.23 -41.41 9.71
C GLU A 688 32.90 -41.31 10.48
N MET A 689 32.73 -42.18 11.48
CA MET A 689 31.56 -42.23 12.34
C MET A 689 32.03 -42.63 13.74
N ASP A 690 31.75 -41.80 14.74
CA ASP A 690 32.18 -42.03 16.12
C ASP A 690 30.98 -42.18 17.07
N TRP A 691 31.06 -43.16 17.99
CA TRP A 691 29.97 -43.54 18.92
C TRP A 691 30.43 -43.59 20.39
N PRO A 692 30.59 -42.45 21.06
CA PRO A 692 30.89 -42.36 22.48
C PRO A 692 29.65 -42.56 23.37
N GLY A 693 29.67 -43.62 24.19
CA GLY A 693 28.91 -43.70 25.46
C GLY A 693 27.40 -43.83 25.37
N LEU A 694 26.88 -45.04 25.12
CA LEU A 694 25.46 -45.37 25.29
C LEU A 694 25.17 -45.77 26.75
N SER A 695 24.24 -45.07 27.41
CA SER A 695 23.84 -45.43 28.78
C SER A 695 22.33 -45.29 28.99
N GLY A 696 21.62 -46.40 29.16
CA GLY A 696 20.16 -46.39 29.28
C GLY A 696 19.58 -47.78 29.54
N ARG A 697 18.32 -47.84 29.98
CA ARG A 697 17.56 -49.10 30.05
C ARG A 697 16.63 -49.18 28.84
N GLY A 698 16.75 -50.25 28.05
CA GLY A 698 15.98 -50.46 26.81
C GLY A 698 16.50 -49.58 25.68
N VAL A 699 17.73 -49.83 25.26
CA VAL A 699 18.33 -49.24 24.05
C VAL A 699 18.46 -50.37 23.05
N ASP A 700 17.72 -50.29 21.95
CA ASP A 700 17.79 -51.24 20.85
C ASP A 700 18.49 -50.57 19.66
N LEU A 701 19.54 -51.22 19.13
CA LEU A 701 20.38 -50.72 18.04
C LEU A 701 20.28 -51.68 16.85
N GLU A 702 19.74 -51.21 15.73
CA GLU A 702 19.71 -51.96 14.48
C GLU A 702 20.74 -51.40 13.48
N GLU A 703 21.81 -52.16 13.20
CA GLU A 703 22.78 -51.81 12.14
C GLU A 703 22.31 -52.35 10.78
N GLY A 704 22.14 -51.46 9.80
CA GLY A 704 21.82 -51.84 8.41
C GLY A 704 22.94 -52.58 7.67
N PRO A 705 22.63 -53.26 6.53
CA PRO A 705 23.60 -54.10 5.80
C PRO A 705 24.77 -53.29 5.19
N ARG A 706 26.01 -53.70 5.53
CA ARG A 706 27.25 -53.08 5.03
C ARG A 706 27.44 -53.35 3.52
N THR A 707 27.60 -52.29 2.72
CA THR A 707 27.95 -52.42 1.29
C THR A 707 29.44 -52.20 1.05
N THR A 708 30.15 -53.20 0.55
CA THR A 708 31.58 -53.13 0.23
C THR A 708 31.83 -52.31 -1.05
N SER A 709 32.40 -51.10 -0.92
CA SER A 709 32.99 -50.37 -2.05
C SER A 709 34.52 -50.48 -2.00
N GLN A 710 35.13 -51.01 -3.06
CA GLN A 710 36.59 -51.04 -3.22
C GLN A 710 37.16 -49.60 -3.20
N GLY A 711 37.96 -49.28 -2.16
CA GLY A 711 38.71 -48.03 -2.05
C GLY A 711 38.41 -47.14 -0.83
N SER A 712 37.45 -47.52 0.04
CA SER A 712 37.08 -46.73 1.22
C SER A 712 37.67 -47.33 2.51
N ARG A 713 38.43 -46.56 3.30
CA ARG A 713 38.79 -46.94 4.68
C ARG A 713 37.70 -46.42 5.63
N ALA A 714 37.02 -47.32 6.33
CA ALA A 714 36.14 -47.00 7.45
C ALA A 714 36.90 -47.31 8.75
N PHE A 715 36.88 -46.37 9.71
CA PHE A 715 37.41 -46.55 11.05
C PHE A 715 36.25 -46.42 12.04
N SER A 716 36.13 -47.36 12.97
CA SER A 716 35.16 -47.33 14.08
C SER A 716 35.93 -47.55 15.38
N ASN A 717 35.88 -46.59 16.31
CA ASN A 717 36.50 -46.72 17.63
C ASN A 717 35.43 -47.12 18.66
N GLN A 718 35.35 -48.40 19.02
CA GLN A 718 34.57 -48.83 20.19
C GLN A 718 35.48 -48.90 21.42
N ALA A 719 35.29 -47.99 22.37
CA ALA A 719 35.88 -48.08 23.71
C ALA A 719 34.95 -48.87 24.65
N GLY A 720 35.51 -49.74 25.48
CA GLY A 720 34.81 -50.87 26.12
C GLY A 720 33.62 -50.52 27.03
N LEU A 721 32.50 -51.20 26.80
CA LEU A 721 31.32 -51.23 27.66
C LEU A 721 31.44 -52.34 28.71
N GLY A 722 31.60 -51.98 29.98
CA GLY A 722 31.46 -52.89 31.11
C GLY A 722 30.00 -53.03 31.53
N LEU A 723 29.26 -53.96 30.91
CA LEU A 723 27.90 -54.32 31.32
C LEU A 723 27.96 -55.49 32.31
N SER A 724 27.60 -55.23 33.57
CA SER A 724 27.30 -56.26 34.57
C SER A 724 25.83 -56.66 34.48
N ALA A 725 25.57 -57.89 34.05
CA ALA A 725 24.23 -58.48 34.00
C ALA A 725 23.84 -59.10 35.36
N PRO A 726 22.55 -59.08 35.72
CA PRO A 726 21.93 -60.21 36.39
C PRO A 726 20.89 -60.86 35.48
N GLY A 727 20.88 -62.19 35.49
CA GLY A 727 20.18 -63.03 34.53
C GLY A 727 18.66 -62.92 34.54
N MET A 728 18.08 -63.02 33.35
CA MET A 728 16.71 -63.44 33.11
C MET A 728 16.68 -64.31 31.86
N THR A 729 16.19 -65.53 32.01
CA THR A 729 16.00 -66.54 30.97
C THR A 729 14.86 -66.16 30.02
N TRP A 730 15.09 -66.27 28.71
CA TRP A 730 14.02 -66.38 27.71
C TRP A 730 14.28 -67.60 26.84
N GLY A 731 13.27 -68.47 26.74
CA GLY A 731 13.15 -69.48 25.70
C GLY A 731 12.08 -69.04 24.71
N SER A 732 12.40 -69.10 23.42
CA SER A 732 11.54 -69.58 22.32
C SER A 732 12.20 -69.23 20.99
N SER A 733 12.57 -70.27 20.25
CA SER A 733 13.11 -70.19 18.89
C SER A 733 12.00 -69.85 17.89
N LEU A 734 12.24 -68.89 17.00
CA LEU A 734 11.49 -68.73 15.75
C LEU A 734 12.47 -68.75 14.58
N VAL A 735 12.37 -69.81 13.78
CA VAL A 735 13.11 -70.04 12.55
C VAL A 735 12.41 -69.27 11.42
N TRP A 736 13.13 -68.40 10.73
CA TRP A 736 12.67 -67.81 9.46
C TRP A 736 13.28 -68.58 8.28
N CYS A 737 12.42 -69.24 7.48
CA CYS A 737 12.79 -69.78 6.17
C CYS A 737 12.54 -68.73 5.08
N ARG A 738 13.59 -68.40 4.31
CA ARG A 738 13.52 -67.54 3.13
C ARG A 738 13.35 -68.42 1.89
N ALA A 739 12.16 -68.47 1.30
CA ALA A 739 11.91 -69.12 0.02
C ALA A 739 12.08 -68.11 -1.12
N VAL A 740 12.96 -68.41 -2.06
CA VAL A 740 13.08 -67.76 -3.37
C VAL A 740 12.25 -68.59 -4.35
N VAL A 741 11.25 -67.99 -5.00
CA VAL A 741 10.57 -68.59 -6.16
C VAL A 741 10.42 -67.54 -7.25
N THR A 742 10.98 -67.85 -8.42
CA THR A 742 10.75 -67.22 -9.71
C THR A 742 9.76 -68.08 -10.51
N GLU A 743 8.71 -67.51 -11.12
CA GLU A 743 8.27 -67.87 -12.49
C GLU A 743 7.11 -67.02 -13.04
N ARG A 744 7.03 -67.04 -14.38
CA ARG A 744 6.17 -66.29 -15.32
C ARG A 744 4.77 -66.90 -15.50
N ASP A 745 3.83 -66.01 -15.85
CA ASP A 745 2.66 -66.11 -16.76
C ASP A 745 1.86 -67.42 -16.94
N THR A 746 0.52 -67.37 -16.70
CA THR A 746 -0.56 -67.55 -17.73
C THR A 746 -2.01 -67.56 -17.15
N HIS A 747 -2.86 -66.67 -17.69
CA HIS A 747 -4.31 -66.71 -18.04
C HIS A 747 -5.46 -67.32 -17.18
N ALA A 748 -6.47 -66.45 -16.91
CA ALA A 748 -7.91 -66.52 -17.30
C ALA A 748 -9.05 -66.68 -16.24
N ALA A 749 -10.02 -65.73 -16.36
CA ALA A 749 -11.47 -65.72 -16.02
C ALA A 749 -11.89 -65.78 -14.52
N LEU A 750 -12.80 -64.96 -13.98
CA LEU A 750 -14.16 -64.58 -14.41
C LEU A 750 -14.61 -63.22 -13.79
N PHE A 751 -15.34 -62.42 -14.55
CA PHE A 751 -16.24 -61.33 -14.09
C PHE A 751 -17.66 -61.86 -13.87
N PRO A 752 -18.55 -61.09 -13.21
CA PRO A 752 -19.71 -60.63 -13.98
C PRO A 752 -19.98 -59.12 -13.90
N THR A 753 -20.57 -58.68 -15.01
CA THR A 753 -21.03 -57.36 -15.46
C THR A 753 -22.42 -56.97 -14.95
N TRP A 754 -22.74 -55.65 -15.01
CA TRP A 754 -23.90 -54.95 -15.62
C TRP A 754 -23.40 -53.48 -15.79
N ALA A 755 -23.15 -52.85 -16.95
CA ALA A 755 -23.89 -52.59 -18.21
C ALA A 755 -25.19 -51.79 -18.01
N SER A 756 -25.57 -50.74 -18.76
CA SER A 756 -25.01 -49.90 -19.84
C SER A 756 -26.12 -48.91 -20.23
N SER A 757 -25.81 -47.73 -20.79
CA SER A 757 -26.30 -47.32 -22.14
C SER A 757 -25.93 -45.88 -22.55
N CYS A 758 -25.38 -45.78 -23.76
CA CYS A 758 -25.31 -44.58 -24.62
C CYS A 758 -26.40 -44.67 -25.69
N VAL A 759 -26.92 -43.53 -26.20
CA VAL A 759 -27.33 -43.34 -27.61
C VAL A 759 -27.10 -41.87 -28.03
N CYS A 760 -26.66 -41.67 -29.27
CA CYS A 760 -26.30 -40.43 -29.97
C CYS A 760 -27.48 -39.63 -30.56
N SER A 761 -27.22 -38.34 -30.86
CA SER A 761 -27.74 -37.43 -31.94
C SER A 761 -27.90 -36.02 -31.33
N GLY A 762 -27.48 -34.86 -31.83
CA GLY A 762 -26.95 -34.35 -33.10
C GLY A 762 -27.45 -32.89 -33.22
N LEU A 763 -26.56 -31.89 -33.42
CA LEU A 763 -26.76 -30.46 -33.86
C LEU A 763 -25.48 -29.65 -33.48
N SER A 764 -24.54 -29.32 -34.41
CA SER A 764 -24.43 -28.06 -35.20
C SER A 764 -24.51 -26.80 -34.30
N VAL A 765 -23.57 -25.83 -34.15
CA VAL A 765 -22.82 -24.90 -35.06
C VAL A 765 -21.68 -24.21 -34.17
N PRO A 766 -20.76 -23.31 -34.61
CA PRO A 766 -19.34 -23.62 -34.86
C PRO A 766 -18.27 -22.79 -34.07
N LEU A 767 -17.02 -23.26 -34.20
CA LEU A 767 -15.71 -22.58 -34.22
C LEU A 767 -15.59 -21.08 -33.86
N LEU A 768 -14.71 -20.79 -32.89
CA LEU A 768 -13.87 -19.58 -32.87
C LEU A 768 -12.43 -19.94 -32.51
N SER A 769 -11.58 -20.01 -33.54
CA SER A 769 -10.13 -20.10 -33.47
C SER A 769 -9.57 -18.69 -33.34
N PHE A 770 -8.89 -18.38 -32.24
CA PHE A 770 -8.09 -17.15 -32.15
C PHE A 770 -6.73 -17.35 -32.82
N ARG A 771 -6.60 -16.68 -33.96
CA ARG A 771 -5.42 -16.58 -34.81
C ARG A 771 -4.45 -15.57 -34.20
N ASN A 772 -3.20 -15.96 -33.98
CA ASN A 772 -2.10 -15.03 -33.71
C ASN A 772 -1.88 -14.12 -34.93
N GLY A 773 -2.23 -12.85 -34.79
CA GLY A 773 -1.92 -11.78 -35.74
C GLY A 773 -0.75 -10.94 -35.24
N SER A 774 0.41 -11.12 -35.86
CA SER A 774 1.56 -10.21 -35.75
C SER A 774 1.36 -9.04 -36.72
N GLU A 775 1.05 -7.84 -36.22
CA GLU A 775 1.13 -6.61 -37.01
C GLU A 775 2.39 -5.82 -36.66
N SER A 776 3.31 -5.83 -37.63
CA SER A 776 4.43 -4.91 -37.75
C SER A 776 3.94 -3.57 -38.31
N GLY A 777 3.82 -2.55 -37.47
CA GLY A 777 3.58 -1.17 -37.88
C GLY A 777 4.88 -0.39 -37.99
N SER A 778 5.39 -0.22 -39.21
CA SER A 778 6.51 0.66 -39.55
C SER A 778 6.06 2.13 -39.64
N GLY A 779 6.43 2.95 -38.66
CA GLY A 779 6.30 4.41 -38.71
C GLY A 779 7.61 5.07 -39.17
N ARG A 780 7.65 5.50 -40.44
CA ARG A 780 8.68 6.39 -41.01
C ARG A 780 8.40 7.83 -40.58
N GLU A 781 9.22 8.41 -39.72
CA GLU A 781 9.29 9.87 -39.55
C GLU A 781 10.09 10.48 -40.72
N ARG A 782 9.43 11.29 -41.55
CA ARG A 782 10.09 12.19 -42.49
C ARG A 782 10.33 13.54 -41.81
N PHE A 783 11.58 13.96 -41.85
CA PHE A 783 12.02 15.34 -41.65
C PHE A 783 11.31 16.29 -42.62
N HIS A 784 10.79 17.41 -42.11
CA HIS A 784 10.61 18.64 -42.90
C HIS A 784 11.40 19.77 -42.24
N GLN A 785 12.42 20.25 -42.96
CA GLN A 785 13.10 21.52 -42.73
C GLN A 785 12.46 22.60 -43.64
N GLY A 786 12.04 23.71 -43.03
CA GLY A 786 11.96 25.12 -43.52
C GLY A 786 11.15 25.48 -44.78
N PRO A 787 11.03 26.79 -45.14
CA PRO A 787 11.51 28.01 -44.44
C PRO A 787 10.50 29.20 -44.37
N VAL A 788 10.99 30.30 -43.76
CA VAL A 788 10.47 31.68 -43.54
C VAL A 788 9.81 31.93 -42.18
#